data_AF-A0A3D1GWB4-F1
#
_entry.id   AF-A0A3D1GWB4-F1
#
_cell.length_a   1.000
_cell.length_b   1.000
_cell.length_c   1.000
_cell.angle_alpha   90.00
_cell.angle_beta   90.00
_cell.angle_gamma   90.00
#
_symmetry.space_group_name_H-M   'P 1'
#
loop_
_entity.id
_entity.type
_entity.pdbx_description
1 polymer ?
#
loop_
_entity_poly.entity_id
_entity_poly.type
_entity_poly.pdbx_seq_one_letter_code
_entity_poly.pdbx_strand_id
1 'polypeptide(L)'
;MLPLVMAILMPYGGAWAQTKPSSGNGEVDSPYIITTAEELKWFRDEVNRGRNNICAKIADNVEVIDMSTVCHAADKSQNLEEVSWEPIGNTTNKYMGTFDGNNKTITNLYINANQEYSGLFGYTFISTIKNLTFVNANVTNTNSFTGILVGYGYGGTYQNIMTSTSCEVNGGDVTGGIAGKLAGNAYNCVNYATVQGKEQVGGLFSSYDSSTSITACANYGKVTASSQWVGGLVGYFNSGTIQDCANYGDVKGTNRVGGMAGFVSSGKIQNVFSYGNVSATNSTQYIGMAFGSDSGTTEGMVAYYSGAKLTANGQEKDVKAFGSGTPSEDNATGFTEAQLKSGVVAYLLQQNASSEAKWGQNLANDGDIYPIIGSEHTVYADNSLVNCKTNEKISGSFTNNPSSSAIRYQHGTTIHHAAANATCTEAATKEYWQCQDCQRIYSDSQLTVELTDVTDAEHPALGHDNNEDGYCKRCQHYVAVKPSQENGVYLIAKPYHLAWFRDYVNGTIVDESEVAGTTHLSASAMLTADIDLKNYCHAAEDGKELLSWIPIGNNDNRWKGNMDGQGYTISNLYIKTAQSNVGLFGCIEDATIQDLIFDTAKVENVNTIYNNTFHTGILAGFARAYDHSYPAHIKGIKTTDNCTVIGQARTGGIVGQTNINLEICENHSSVKGTVEVGGIAGTSENINIKRCTNYGTVVNDEYYIGGIIGEAQSTSLEDCANYGKITSTGWRAGGIAGYTMDNSSIQNVFSYGDVTNTNDNLGIIIGNIVGGTLTAKGIAAYNKEALLNNSSENIKIVGTGSLTFEDGKEEANVVKAFTKQQIKSGEVALALNDNKTSGDLAWYQKLGENGDAYPVLKSTGDNTVYHGKECDKITDVYTNDNSIFGEDGAVPHVFEMAGHPDANGLYGDVCINCNANNENIKYIQHFCGILGNNLKLTYADGKYTAKAVTLTDGEAYNSPVDIEVADFKYIRTFDAYKWQSLYVPFRMSLEQLTSNGLNVATPVDIEVVNETITRLNVQKLKSGSSKANYPSLIMCESDGEKTIELADVTLSASKEKFIDCMSMTRKYVFNGVYQANKNLASNSEDAINYIIKDGGLVLRTDDDVPAPQSWYMNVTIRENPFGGADEPLSSDAKTMPIYVIGEGYATGIENVNTAEEHILHGIYDLQGRKLSQEPESGIYIKDGKKYVK
;
A
#
# COMPACT_ATOMS: atom_id res chain seq x y z
N MET A 1 23.30 94.14 11.41
CA MET A 1 23.79 93.66 12.72
C MET A 1 22.58 93.35 13.59
N LEU A 2 22.40 92.09 14.01
CA LEU A 2 21.55 91.56 15.09
C LEU A 2 21.38 90.04 14.85
N PRO A 3 21.88 89.14 15.70
CA PRO A 3 21.83 87.69 15.48
C PRO A 3 20.79 86.94 16.35
N LEU A 4 20.65 85.65 16.06
CA LEU A 4 19.72 84.67 16.65
C LEU A 4 19.83 84.49 18.18
N VAL A 5 18.73 83.98 18.75
CA VAL A 5 18.69 83.18 19.99
C VAL A 5 17.94 81.89 19.68
N MET A 6 18.45 80.73 20.13
CA MET A 6 17.79 79.43 19.96
C MET A 6 17.97 78.56 21.22
N ALA A 7 17.09 77.59 21.41
CA ALA A 7 16.77 77.02 22.73
C ALA A 7 17.82 76.11 23.37
N ILE A 8 17.90 76.17 24.70
CA ILE A 8 17.98 75.00 25.57
C ILE A 8 16.90 75.18 26.66
N LEU A 9 16.04 74.18 26.83
CA LEU A 9 15.10 74.08 27.95
C LEU A 9 15.42 72.80 28.74
N MET A 10 15.82 72.97 30.00
CA MET A 10 15.95 71.87 30.96
C MET A 10 14.84 72.00 32.02
N PRO A 11 13.88 71.06 32.09
CA PRO A 11 13.18 70.76 33.32
C PRO A 11 14.12 69.99 34.26
N TYR A 12 14.12 70.30 35.55
CA TYR A 12 14.80 69.47 36.56
C TYR A 12 14.04 68.15 36.73
N GLY A 13 14.70 67.02 36.45
CA GLY A 13 14.21 65.68 36.73
C GLY A 13 15.41 64.77 36.99
N GLY A 14 15.70 64.50 38.26
CA GLY A 14 16.90 63.77 38.66
C GLY A 14 16.86 62.31 38.21
N ALA A 15 17.92 61.85 37.54
CA ALA A 15 18.14 60.43 37.28
C ALA A 15 18.52 59.70 38.58
N TRP A 16 17.54 59.44 39.44
CA TRP A 16 17.70 58.57 40.59
C TRP A 16 17.99 57.15 40.09
N ALA A 17 19.11 56.57 40.52
CA ALA A 17 19.40 55.16 40.26
C ALA A 17 18.31 54.31 40.93
N GLN A 18 17.72 53.38 40.19
CA GLN A 18 16.69 52.49 40.72
C GLN A 18 17.25 51.65 41.87
N THR A 19 16.54 51.58 42.99
CA THR A 19 16.95 50.84 44.19
C THR A 19 16.98 49.35 43.89
N LYS A 20 18.17 48.81 43.59
CA LYS A 20 18.36 47.38 43.41
C LYS A 20 18.38 46.66 44.77
N PRO A 21 17.71 45.50 44.92
CA PRO A 21 17.91 44.53 46.00
C PRO A 21 19.37 44.39 46.44
N SER A 22 19.59 44.62 47.74
CA SER A 22 20.93 44.54 48.36
C SER A 22 21.53 43.14 48.41
N SER A 23 20.73 42.08 48.20
CA SER A 23 21.15 40.68 48.21
C SER A 23 20.43 39.84 47.16
N GLY A 24 21.03 38.71 46.80
CA GLY A 24 20.60 37.82 45.72
C GLY A 24 21.17 38.18 44.34
N ASN A 25 21.14 37.21 43.42
CA ASN A 25 21.53 37.38 42.02
C ASN A 25 20.37 37.15 41.04
N GLY A 26 19.26 36.57 41.50
CA GLY A 26 18.07 36.26 40.73
C GLY A 26 17.95 34.79 40.28
N GLU A 27 18.87 33.92 40.69
CA GLU A 27 18.79 32.47 40.46
C GLU A 27 17.87 31.80 41.50
N VAL A 28 17.44 30.56 41.26
CA VAL A 28 16.52 29.82 42.15
C VAL A 28 17.11 29.64 43.56
N ASP A 29 18.40 29.32 43.64
CA ASP A 29 19.13 29.12 44.90
C ASP A 29 19.61 30.43 45.54
N SER A 30 19.47 31.56 44.85
CA SER A 30 19.94 32.89 45.28
C SER A 30 19.00 34.01 44.79
N PRO A 31 17.70 33.96 45.14
CA PRO A 31 16.68 34.89 44.68
C PRO A 31 16.97 36.32 45.19
N TYR A 32 16.51 37.33 44.45
CA TYR A 32 16.60 38.71 44.92
C TYR A 32 15.79 38.92 46.19
N ILE A 33 16.44 39.45 47.23
CA ILE A 33 15.82 39.66 48.54
C ILE A 33 15.17 41.04 48.56
N ILE A 34 13.84 41.08 48.53
CA ILE A 34 13.03 42.30 48.46
C ILE A 34 12.74 42.79 49.88
N THR A 35 13.07 44.05 50.16
CA THR A 35 12.81 44.73 51.44
C THR A 35 11.93 45.98 51.31
N THR A 36 11.87 46.61 50.14
CA THR A 36 11.00 47.78 49.89
C THR A 36 10.23 47.69 48.56
N ALA A 37 9.26 48.57 48.37
CA ALA A 37 8.48 48.63 47.13
C ALA A 37 9.29 49.19 45.93
N GLU A 38 10.32 50.02 46.18
CA GLU A 38 11.26 50.46 45.15
C GLU A 38 12.11 49.30 44.63
N GLU A 39 12.51 48.36 45.50
CA GLU A 39 13.20 47.13 45.12
C GLU A 39 12.29 46.18 44.33
N LEU A 40 11.00 46.11 44.68
CA LEU A 40 10.00 45.37 43.89
C LEU A 40 9.74 46.02 42.52
N LYS A 41 9.75 47.35 42.45
CA LYS A 41 9.67 48.12 41.18
C LYS A 41 10.91 47.91 40.32
N TRP A 42 12.11 47.83 40.89
CA TRP A 42 13.31 47.45 40.15
C TRP A 42 13.20 46.02 39.61
N PHE A 43 12.74 45.07 40.44
CA PHE A 43 12.55 43.67 40.02
C PHE A 43 11.59 43.54 38.84
N ARG A 44 10.45 44.24 38.90
CA ARG A 44 9.50 44.38 37.79
C ARG A 44 10.19 44.86 36.52
N ASP A 45 10.92 45.97 36.61
CA ASP A 45 11.54 46.59 35.44
C ASP A 45 12.59 45.68 34.79
N GLU A 46 13.33 44.88 35.56
CA GLU A 46 14.26 43.87 35.02
C GLU A 46 13.54 42.73 34.30
N VAL A 47 12.42 42.22 34.85
CA VAL A 47 11.55 41.25 34.17
C VAL A 47 11.03 41.84 32.86
N ASN A 48 10.50 43.07 32.90
CA ASN A 48 9.92 43.75 31.74
C ASN A 48 10.98 44.13 30.69
N ARG A 49 12.26 44.26 31.06
CA ARG A 49 13.43 44.39 30.15
C ARG A 49 13.90 43.07 29.53
N GLY A 50 13.34 41.92 29.94
CA GLY A 50 13.65 40.61 29.37
C GLY A 50 14.47 39.67 30.25
N ARG A 51 14.80 40.03 31.50
CA ARG A 51 15.33 39.08 32.49
C ARG A 51 14.20 38.28 33.13
N ASN A 52 13.38 37.64 32.31
CA ASN A 52 12.04 37.19 32.70
C ASN A 52 12.00 35.94 33.60
N ASN A 53 13.11 35.23 33.76
CA ASN A 53 13.24 34.03 34.60
C ASN A 53 13.79 34.28 36.02
N ILE A 54 14.04 35.54 36.40
CA ILE A 54 14.65 35.85 37.70
C ILE A 54 13.72 35.57 38.89
N CYS A 55 14.29 35.07 39.97
CA CYS A 55 13.58 34.73 41.20
C CYS A 55 13.72 35.83 42.27
N ALA A 56 12.71 35.95 43.14
CA ALA A 56 12.69 36.88 44.27
C ALA A 56 12.02 36.28 45.51
N LYS A 57 12.42 36.76 46.69
CA LYS A 57 11.83 36.43 47.99
C LYS A 57 11.65 37.70 48.81
N ILE A 58 10.52 37.88 49.50
CA ILE A 58 10.37 38.96 50.50
C ILE A 58 11.19 38.59 51.76
N ALA A 59 12.00 39.54 52.24
CA ALA A 59 12.95 39.30 53.33
C ALA A 59 12.28 38.83 54.62
N ASP A 60 12.95 37.93 55.36
CA ASP A 60 12.43 37.33 56.59
C ASP A 60 12.11 38.35 57.70
N ASN A 61 12.83 39.48 57.70
CA ASN A 61 12.68 40.59 58.64
C ASN A 61 11.69 41.70 58.19
N VAL A 62 10.92 41.48 57.13
CA VAL A 62 9.97 42.45 56.56
C VAL A 62 8.57 41.85 56.58
N GLU A 63 7.65 42.44 57.37
CA GLU A 63 6.26 41.97 57.44
C GLU A 63 5.36 42.54 56.34
N VAL A 64 5.67 43.74 55.86
CA VAL A 64 4.83 44.50 54.92
C VAL A 64 5.70 45.23 53.90
N ILE A 65 5.40 45.04 52.62
CA ILE A 65 5.82 45.91 51.51
C ILE A 65 4.67 46.88 51.22
N ASP A 66 4.88 48.18 51.46
CA ASP A 66 3.90 49.22 51.20
C ASP A 66 4.11 49.83 49.80
N MET A 67 3.15 49.61 48.90
CA MET A 67 3.25 50.05 47.51
C MET A 67 2.99 51.55 47.31
N SER A 68 2.58 52.28 48.34
CA SER A 68 2.18 53.70 48.23
C SER A 68 3.28 54.65 47.76
N THR A 69 4.57 54.25 47.79
CA THR A 69 5.68 55.02 47.21
C THR A 69 5.90 54.76 45.72
N VAL A 70 5.29 53.73 45.14
CA VAL A 70 5.48 53.28 43.75
C VAL A 70 4.20 53.24 42.91
N CYS A 71 3.03 53.13 43.53
CA CYS A 71 1.73 53.36 42.93
C CYS A 71 0.70 53.88 43.96
N HIS A 72 -0.15 54.82 43.55
CA HIS A 72 -1.20 55.43 44.36
C HIS A 72 -2.19 56.22 43.49
N ALA A 73 -3.41 56.43 44.00
CA ALA A 73 -4.36 57.37 43.42
C ALA A 73 -3.84 58.83 43.54
N ALA A 74 -4.45 59.76 42.79
CA ALA A 74 -4.14 61.18 42.92
C ALA A 74 -4.70 61.77 44.24
N ASP A 75 -3.84 62.36 45.07
CA ASP A 75 -4.23 63.09 46.29
C ASP A 75 -3.93 64.59 46.15
N LYS A 76 -5.00 65.36 45.90
CA LYS A 76 -4.97 66.83 45.79
C LYS A 76 -4.67 67.55 47.11
N SER A 77 -4.76 66.87 48.26
CA SER A 77 -4.38 67.44 49.56
C SER A 77 -2.86 67.35 49.82
N GLN A 78 -2.19 66.39 49.18
CA GLN A 78 -0.74 66.18 49.26
C GLN A 78 0.02 66.63 47.99
N ASN A 79 -0.69 67.10 46.96
CA ASN A 79 -0.17 67.39 45.60
C ASN A 79 0.46 66.16 44.91
N LEU A 80 -0.13 64.99 45.12
CA LEU A 80 0.24 63.75 44.43
C LEU A 80 -0.62 63.56 43.19
N GLU A 81 0.01 63.37 42.04
CA GLU A 81 -0.65 62.91 40.81
C GLU A 81 -0.94 61.40 40.88
N GLU A 82 -1.68 60.84 39.92
CA GLU A 82 -1.98 59.40 39.90
C GLU A 82 -0.80 58.60 39.35
N VAL A 83 -0.42 57.53 40.05
CA VAL A 83 0.62 56.59 39.62
C VAL A 83 0.06 55.17 39.68
N SER A 84 -0.25 54.60 38.51
CA SER A 84 -0.75 53.22 38.39
C SER A 84 0.41 52.21 38.37
N TRP A 85 0.23 51.03 38.96
CA TRP A 85 1.22 49.95 38.86
C TRP A 85 1.21 49.29 37.48
N GLU A 86 2.32 49.44 36.75
CA GLU A 86 2.65 48.60 35.61
C GLU A 86 2.93 47.16 36.11
N PRO A 87 2.35 46.10 35.50
CA PRO A 87 2.51 44.72 35.99
C PRO A 87 3.92 44.12 35.77
N ILE A 88 4.25 43.10 36.59
CA ILE A 88 5.44 42.25 36.41
C ILE A 88 5.16 41.19 35.32
N GLY A 89 5.91 41.25 34.23
CA GLY A 89 5.79 40.34 33.09
C GLY A 89 4.64 40.70 32.16
N ASN A 90 4.90 40.66 30.86
CA ASN A 90 3.95 41.10 29.81
C ASN A 90 3.92 40.11 28.63
N THR A 91 3.15 40.41 27.58
CA THR A 91 2.96 39.52 26.42
C THR A 91 4.25 39.17 25.68
N THR A 92 5.25 40.06 25.68
CA THR A 92 6.60 39.81 25.15
C THR A 92 7.46 39.11 26.20
N ASN A 93 7.63 39.72 27.37
CA ASN A 93 8.50 39.26 28.45
C ASN A 93 7.67 38.64 29.57
N LYS A 94 7.11 37.45 29.31
CA LYS A 94 6.27 36.71 30.26
C LYS A 94 7.10 36.25 31.45
N TYR A 95 6.63 36.44 32.68
CA TYR A 95 7.41 36.06 33.87
C TYR A 95 7.48 34.52 34.06
N MET A 96 8.68 33.98 34.23
CA MET A 96 8.96 32.53 34.33
C MET A 96 9.70 32.15 35.63
N GLY A 97 9.94 33.10 36.54
CA GLY A 97 10.69 32.88 37.76
C GLY A 97 9.86 32.34 38.94
N THR A 98 10.52 32.19 40.08
CA THR A 98 9.88 31.95 41.39
C THR A 98 9.78 33.25 42.18
N PHE A 99 8.57 33.63 42.61
CA PHE A 99 8.32 34.72 43.55
C PHE A 99 7.75 34.15 44.87
N ASP A 100 8.53 34.22 45.94
CA ASP A 100 8.14 33.76 47.27
C ASP A 100 7.84 34.96 48.19
N GLY A 101 6.56 35.22 48.43
CA GLY A 101 6.10 36.25 49.35
C GLY A 101 6.46 35.98 50.81
N ASN A 102 6.98 34.79 51.15
CA ASN A 102 7.50 34.43 52.48
C ASN A 102 6.48 34.60 53.63
N ASN A 103 5.19 34.44 53.32
CA ASN A 103 4.02 34.68 54.17
C ASN A 103 3.89 36.13 54.65
N LYS A 104 4.43 37.08 53.88
CA LYS A 104 4.42 38.52 54.16
C LYS A 104 3.30 39.22 53.37
N THR A 105 3.07 40.48 53.73
CA THR A 105 1.99 41.30 53.13
C THR A 105 2.53 42.26 52.07
N ILE A 106 1.82 42.39 50.94
CA ILE A 106 1.86 43.58 50.08
C ILE A 106 0.63 44.42 50.41
N THR A 107 0.82 45.69 50.77
CA THR A 107 -0.28 46.63 51.06
C THR A 107 -0.34 47.76 50.05
N ASN A 108 -1.53 48.35 49.89
CA ASN A 108 -1.77 49.57 49.09
C ASN A 108 -1.46 49.43 47.59
N LEU A 109 -1.49 48.20 47.03
CA LEU A 109 -1.31 47.98 45.59
C LEU A 109 -2.44 48.70 44.80
N TYR A 110 -2.08 49.76 44.09
CA TYR A 110 -2.99 50.53 43.25
C TYR A 110 -2.76 50.28 41.76
N ILE A 111 -3.82 49.86 41.07
CA ILE A 111 -3.89 49.74 39.61
C ILE A 111 -5.13 50.49 39.14
N ASN A 112 -4.94 51.48 38.27
CA ASN A 112 -5.98 52.05 37.41
C ASN A 112 -5.52 51.94 35.96
N ALA A 113 -6.23 51.19 35.12
CA ALA A 113 -5.75 50.78 33.81
C ALA A 113 -6.85 50.61 32.75
N ASN A 114 -6.42 50.49 31.49
CA ASN A 114 -7.23 50.07 30.35
C ASN A 114 -6.36 49.21 29.41
N GLN A 115 -5.88 48.08 29.90
CA GLN A 115 -4.97 47.18 29.19
C GLN A 115 -5.28 45.72 29.48
N GLU A 116 -4.97 44.83 28.54
CA GLU A 116 -5.01 43.39 28.83
C GLU A 116 -3.94 43.02 29.87
N TYR A 117 -4.23 42.01 30.69
CA TYR A 117 -3.31 41.40 31.66
C TYR A 117 -2.89 42.35 32.80
N SER A 118 -3.85 42.74 33.64
CA SER A 118 -3.63 43.62 34.80
C SER A 118 -3.66 42.87 36.13
N GLY A 119 -2.64 43.14 36.96
CA GLY A 119 -2.44 42.62 38.32
C GLY A 119 -1.06 43.02 38.84
N LEU A 120 -0.63 42.50 40.01
CA LEU A 120 0.77 42.63 40.44
C LEU A 120 1.72 42.09 39.34
N PHE A 121 1.35 40.94 38.78
CA PHE A 121 1.91 40.33 37.58
C PHE A 121 0.95 40.49 36.38
N GLY A 122 1.47 40.65 35.17
CA GLY A 122 0.66 40.75 33.97
C GLY A 122 0.43 39.37 33.36
N TYR A 123 1.43 38.88 32.64
CA TYR A 123 1.44 37.54 32.05
C TYR A 123 2.63 36.74 32.60
N THR A 124 2.36 35.58 33.18
CA THR A 124 3.38 34.62 33.66
C THR A 124 3.23 33.27 32.95
N PHE A 125 4.34 32.56 32.77
CA PHE A 125 4.45 31.33 31.97
C PHE A 125 5.40 30.35 32.66
N ILE A 126 4.89 29.19 33.10
CA ILE A 126 5.63 28.14 33.85
C ILE A 126 6.39 28.73 35.05
N SER A 127 5.71 29.60 35.81
CA SER A 127 6.23 30.31 36.98
C SER A 127 5.79 29.65 38.29
N THR A 128 6.39 30.05 39.42
CA THR A 128 5.87 29.71 40.75
C THR A 128 5.68 31.00 41.56
N ILE A 129 4.47 31.25 42.06
CA ILE A 129 4.18 32.44 42.86
C ILE A 129 3.43 32.01 44.11
N LYS A 130 3.99 32.31 45.30
CA LYS A 130 3.48 31.72 46.54
C LYS A 130 3.62 32.58 47.79
N ASN A 131 2.91 32.18 48.85
CA ASN A 131 3.07 32.64 50.23
C ASN A 131 2.86 34.17 50.40
N LEU A 132 1.75 34.72 49.92
CA LEU A 132 1.58 36.17 49.79
C LEU A 132 0.18 36.66 50.17
N THR A 133 0.12 37.66 51.05
CA THR A 133 -1.14 38.32 51.46
C THR A 133 -1.25 39.73 50.87
N PHE A 134 -2.42 40.09 50.36
CA PHE A 134 -2.73 41.45 49.88
C PHE A 134 -3.66 42.19 50.83
N VAL A 135 -3.27 43.41 51.23
CA VAL A 135 -4.06 44.32 52.06
C VAL A 135 -4.34 45.62 51.31
N ASN A 136 -5.55 46.15 51.39
CA ASN A 136 -5.93 47.43 50.79
C ASN A 136 -5.52 47.59 49.29
N ALA A 137 -5.58 46.50 48.52
CA ALA A 137 -5.29 46.52 47.09
C ALA A 137 -6.54 46.97 46.31
N ASN A 138 -6.41 47.96 45.44
CA ASN A 138 -7.49 48.44 44.57
C ASN A 138 -7.06 48.29 43.11
N VAL A 139 -7.78 47.43 42.38
CA VAL A 139 -7.45 47.07 40.99
C VAL A 139 -8.62 47.39 40.09
N THR A 140 -8.56 48.54 39.43
CA THR A 140 -9.52 49.00 38.43
C THR A 140 -8.93 48.84 37.03
N ASN A 141 -9.56 48.05 36.16
CA ASN A 141 -9.16 47.90 34.76
C ASN A 141 -10.39 47.75 33.87
N THR A 142 -10.55 48.59 32.86
CA THR A 142 -11.75 48.54 31.99
C THR A 142 -11.68 47.46 30.90
N ASN A 143 -10.54 46.77 30.78
CA ASN A 143 -10.22 45.75 29.78
C ASN A 143 -10.10 44.33 30.42
N SER A 144 -9.79 43.32 29.61
CA SER A 144 -9.79 41.90 29.98
C SER A 144 -8.53 41.43 30.74
N PHE A 145 -8.65 40.26 31.37
CA PHE A 145 -7.61 39.56 32.15
C PHE A 145 -7.15 40.38 33.35
N THR A 146 -8.04 40.54 34.33
CA THR A 146 -7.81 41.34 35.55
C THR A 146 -7.88 40.48 36.82
N GLY A 147 -6.92 40.64 37.73
CA GLY A 147 -6.97 40.15 39.11
C GLY A 147 -5.87 40.74 39.98
N ILE A 148 -5.95 40.60 41.32
CA ILE A 148 -4.98 41.25 42.22
C ILE A 148 -3.56 40.69 42.03
N LEU A 149 -3.42 39.37 41.91
CA LEU A 149 -2.11 38.75 41.73
C LEU A 149 -1.66 38.77 40.27
N VAL A 150 -2.47 38.28 39.33
CA VAL A 150 -2.03 38.04 37.95
C VAL A 150 -3.13 38.22 36.90
N GLY A 151 -2.81 38.88 35.79
CA GLY A 151 -3.72 38.99 34.64
C GLY A 151 -3.98 37.64 33.96
N TYR A 152 -2.91 36.98 33.49
CA TYR A 152 -2.95 35.61 32.94
C TYR A 152 -1.75 34.78 33.43
N GLY A 153 -2.05 33.65 34.09
CA GLY A 153 -1.07 32.63 34.45
C GLY A 153 -1.22 31.37 33.61
N TYR A 154 -0.14 30.91 32.96
CA TYR A 154 -0.12 29.69 32.14
C TYR A 154 0.99 28.74 32.58
N GLY A 155 0.69 27.45 32.77
CA GLY A 155 1.62 26.39 33.17
C GLY A 155 2.27 26.55 34.55
N GLY A 156 1.88 27.58 35.33
CA GLY A 156 2.48 27.92 36.62
C GLY A 156 1.79 27.31 37.84
N THR A 157 2.38 27.54 39.02
CA THR A 157 1.82 27.14 40.32
C THR A 157 1.61 28.34 41.23
N TYR A 158 0.43 28.43 41.84
CA TYR A 158 -0.06 29.54 42.65
C TYR A 158 -0.49 29.01 44.01
N GLN A 159 0.25 29.35 45.07
CA GLN A 159 0.12 28.69 46.38
C GLN A 159 0.03 29.68 47.54
N ASN A 160 -0.84 29.44 48.53
CA ASN A 160 -0.92 30.26 49.76
C ASN A 160 -1.09 31.76 49.44
N ILE A 161 -2.03 32.09 48.55
CA ILE A 161 -2.30 33.47 48.12
C ILE A 161 -3.58 33.96 48.80
N MET A 162 -3.51 35.06 49.54
CA MET A 162 -4.65 35.61 50.29
C MET A 162 -4.92 37.07 49.93
N THR A 163 -6.18 37.48 49.84
CA THR A 163 -6.59 38.89 49.81
C THR A 163 -7.35 39.25 51.08
N SER A 164 -7.36 40.52 51.49
CA SER A 164 -8.12 40.98 52.66
C SER A 164 -9.49 41.56 52.29
N THR A 165 -10.37 41.76 53.28
CA THR A 165 -11.67 42.42 53.11
C THR A 165 -11.58 43.91 52.73
N SER A 166 -10.40 44.54 52.79
CA SER A 166 -10.18 45.91 52.29
C SER A 166 -9.70 45.94 50.83
N CYS A 167 -9.60 44.80 50.16
CA CYS A 167 -9.24 44.74 48.74
C CYS A 167 -10.47 44.80 47.84
N GLU A 168 -10.31 45.39 46.66
CA GLU A 168 -11.38 45.60 45.67
C GLU A 168 -10.85 45.40 44.24
N VAL A 169 -11.62 44.70 43.41
CA VAL A 169 -11.37 44.52 41.97
C VAL A 169 -12.55 45.03 41.17
N ASN A 170 -12.29 45.93 40.23
CA ASN A 170 -13.26 46.55 39.33
C ASN A 170 -12.78 46.35 37.88
N GLY A 171 -13.01 45.17 37.32
CA GLY A 171 -12.44 44.72 36.05
C GLY A 171 -13.39 44.77 34.85
N GLY A 172 -12.86 44.40 33.67
CA GLY A 172 -13.59 44.27 32.42
C GLY A 172 -14.27 42.91 32.23
N ASP A 173 -14.15 42.38 31.02
CA ASP A 173 -14.92 41.22 30.50
C ASP A 173 -14.32 39.85 30.87
N VAL A 174 -13.20 39.84 31.61
CA VAL A 174 -12.52 38.66 32.17
C VAL A 174 -11.86 39.10 33.50
N THR A 175 -12.57 38.94 34.62
CA THR A 175 -12.18 39.50 35.94
C THR A 175 -12.27 38.48 37.10
N GLY A 176 -11.18 38.21 37.80
CA GLY A 176 -11.18 37.41 39.03
C GLY A 176 -10.54 38.12 40.21
N GLY A 177 -10.85 37.70 41.44
CA GLY A 177 -10.28 38.32 42.65
C GLY A 177 -8.75 38.15 42.74
N ILE A 178 -8.25 36.96 42.41
CA ILE A 178 -6.81 36.64 42.43
C ILE A 178 -6.22 36.68 41.02
N ALA A 179 -6.87 36.05 40.03
CA ALA A 179 -6.39 36.04 38.65
C ALA A 179 -7.48 36.30 37.61
N GLY A 180 -7.12 36.90 36.48
CA GLY A 180 -7.98 36.97 35.30
C GLY A 180 -8.20 35.58 34.71
N LYS A 181 -7.23 35.07 33.94
CA LYS A 181 -7.22 33.66 33.51
C LYS A 181 -6.13 32.87 34.23
N LEU A 182 -6.44 31.61 34.55
CA LEU A 182 -5.48 30.66 35.09
C LEU A 182 -5.50 29.34 34.31
N ALA A 183 -4.33 28.87 33.91
CA ALA A 183 -4.10 27.61 33.22
C ALA A 183 -2.95 26.86 33.91
N GLY A 184 -3.13 26.52 35.19
CA GLY A 184 -2.10 25.92 36.05
C GLY A 184 -2.60 25.65 37.48
N ASN A 185 -1.73 25.16 38.35
CA ASN A 185 -2.11 24.69 39.70
C ASN A 185 -2.49 25.86 40.61
N ALA A 186 -3.62 25.76 41.31
CA ALA A 186 -3.99 26.67 42.40
C ALA A 186 -4.18 25.90 43.72
N TYR A 187 -3.46 26.28 44.77
CA TYR A 187 -3.53 25.61 46.07
C TYR A 187 -3.60 26.60 47.24
N ASN A 188 -4.57 26.40 48.15
CA ASN A 188 -4.74 27.23 49.36
C ASN A 188 -4.80 28.74 49.04
N CYS A 189 -5.57 29.09 48.01
CA CYS A 189 -5.79 30.48 47.58
C CYS A 189 -7.14 30.98 48.13
N VAL A 190 -7.14 32.12 48.82
CA VAL A 190 -8.31 32.63 49.55
C VAL A 190 -8.62 34.08 49.18
N ASN A 191 -9.80 34.34 48.63
CA ASN A 191 -10.27 35.69 48.32
C ASN A 191 -11.26 36.22 49.36
N TYR A 192 -10.93 37.34 49.99
CA TYR A 192 -11.86 38.18 50.76
C TYR A 192 -12.22 39.51 50.05
N ALA A 193 -11.55 39.84 48.93
CA ALA A 193 -11.77 41.07 48.18
C ALA A 193 -13.17 41.10 47.53
N THR A 194 -13.76 42.29 47.41
CA THR A 194 -14.97 42.45 46.58
C THR A 194 -14.59 42.44 45.10
N VAL A 195 -15.24 41.59 44.30
CA VAL A 195 -14.93 41.41 42.87
C VAL A 195 -16.12 41.85 42.02
N GLN A 196 -15.90 42.87 41.20
CA GLN A 196 -16.88 43.43 40.28
C GLN A 196 -16.31 43.39 38.86
N GLY A 197 -17.11 42.93 37.90
CA GLY A 197 -16.70 42.84 36.49
C GLY A 197 -17.89 42.93 35.53
N LYS A 198 -17.63 42.76 34.24
CA LYS A 198 -18.67 42.76 33.20
C LYS A 198 -19.16 41.35 32.91
N GLU A 199 -18.30 40.52 32.34
CA GLU A 199 -18.54 39.15 31.90
C GLU A 199 -17.44 38.23 32.48
N GLN A 200 -17.66 36.91 32.50
CA GLN A 200 -16.76 35.90 33.07
C GLN A 200 -16.13 36.37 34.40
N VAL A 201 -16.89 36.33 35.50
CA VAL A 201 -16.42 36.86 36.79
C VAL A 201 -16.36 35.76 37.85
N GLY A 202 -15.24 35.63 38.55
CA GLY A 202 -15.04 34.64 39.62
C GLY A 202 -14.40 35.22 40.87
N GLY A 203 -14.77 34.74 42.06
CA GLY A 203 -14.15 35.20 43.30
C GLY A 203 -12.66 34.90 43.38
N LEU A 204 -12.19 33.80 42.77
CA LEU A 204 -10.77 33.51 42.59
C LEU A 204 -10.31 33.87 41.17
N PHE A 205 -10.93 33.24 40.16
CA PHE A 205 -10.45 33.24 38.78
C PHE A 205 -11.60 33.53 37.81
N SER A 206 -11.43 34.40 36.82
CA SER A 206 -12.47 34.58 35.80
C SER A 206 -12.59 33.36 34.89
N SER A 207 -11.47 32.87 34.39
CA SER A 207 -11.40 31.71 33.52
C SER A 207 -10.38 30.71 34.04
N TYR A 208 -10.74 29.43 34.13
CA TYR A 208 -9.81 28.34 34.45
C TYR A 208 -9.79 27.30 33.32
N ASP A 209 -8.58 26.93 32.88
CA ASP A 209 -8.33 26.18 31.65
C ASP A 209 -7.07 25.32 31.77
N SER A 210 -7.18 24.17 32.45
CA SER A 210 -6.06 23.26 32.71
C SER A 210 -6.55 21.86 33.03
N SER A 211 -5.73 20.84 32.78
CA SER A 211 -5.95 19.48 33.29
C SER A 211 -5.70 19.35 34.80
N THR A 212 -5.09 20.36 35.43
CA THR A 212 -4.74 20.41 36.85
C THR A 212 -5.91 20.82 37.77
N SER A 213 -5.70 20.80 39.09
CA SER A 213 -6.71 21.16 40.07
C SER A 213 -6.61 22.59 40.63
N ILE A 214 -7.75 23.07 41.12
CA ILE A 214 -7.87 24.11 42.14
C ILE A 214 -8.18 23.38 43.45
N THR A 215 -7.25 23.38 44.42
CA THR A 215 -7.34 22.55 45.63
C THR A 215 -7.29 23.40 46.92
N ALA A 216 -8.16 23.13 47.89
CA ALA A 216 -8.18 23.79 49.20
C ALA A 216 -8.38 25.33 49.16
N CYS A 217 -8.97 25.86 48.08
CA CYS A 217 -9.16 27.30 47.87
C CYS A 217 -10.56 27.81 48.30
N ALA A 218 -10.69 29.08 48.70
CA ALA A 218 -11.95 29.64 49.21
C ALA A 218 -12.27 31.07 48.75
N ASN A 219 -13.55 31.39 48.59
CA ASN A 219 -14.03 32.75 48.37
C ASN A 219 -15.02 33.20 49.46
N TYR A 220 -14.63 34.23 50.21
CA TYR A 220 -15.50 35.01 51.10
C TYR A 220 -15.94 36.34 50.47
N GLY A 221 -15.21 36.81 49.46
CA GLY A 221 -15.49 38.04 48.74
C GLY A 221 -16.82 38.02 47.99
N LYS A 222 -17.52 39.15 47.98
CA LYS A 222 -18.73 39.30 47.16
C LYS A 222 -18.35 39.38 45.68
N VAL A 223 -19.02 38.58 44.83
CA VAL A 223 -18.80 38.53 43.39
C VAL A 223 -20.00 39.14 42.66
N THR A 224 -19.77 40.06 41.73
CA THR A 224 -20.86 40.72 40.96
C THR A 224 -20.45 40.98 39.51
N ALA A 225 -21.28 40.56 38.55
CA ALA A 225 -21.11 40.85 37.13
C ALA A 225 -22.33 41.56 36.52
N SER A 226 -22.11 42.36 35.47
CA SER A 226 -23.18 42.99 34.68
C SER A 226 -23.67 42.18 33.47
N SER A 227 -23.01 41.05 33.15
CA SER A 227 -23.31 40.13 32.04
C SER A 227 -23.38 38.67 32.55
N GLN A 228 -22.80 37.71 31.82
CA GLN A 228 -22.96 36.27 32.04
C GLN A 228 -21.74 35.62 32.68
N TRP A 229 -21.89 34.34 33.07
CA TRP A 229 -20.82 33.46 33.55
C TRP A 229 -20.18 33.94 34.85
N VAL A 230 -20.90 33.78 35.96
CA VAL A 230 -20.46 34.25 37.29
C VAL A 230 -20.34 33.10 38.28
N GLY A 231 -19.15 32.89 38.84
CA GLY A 231 -18.89 31.87 39.86
C GLY A 231 -18.44 32.48 41.19
N GLY A 232 -18.75 31.82 42.31
CA GLY A 232 -18.10 32.16 43.58
C GLY A 232 -16.59 31.87 43.56
N LEU A 233 -16.16 30.85 42.80
CA LEU A 233 -14.73 30.57 42.55
C LEU A 233 -14.32 30.92 41.12
N VAL A 234 -15.02 30.37 40.12
CA VAL A 234 -14.62 30.43 38.71
C VAL A 234 -15.75 30.91 37.79
N GLY A 235 -15.55 31.97 37.01
CA GLY A 235 -16.55 32.45 36.05
C GLY A 235 -16.84 31.42 34.93
N TYR A 236 -15.80 31.03 34.20
CA TYR A 236 -15.80 30.03 33.13
C TYR A 236 -14.76 28.93 33.44
N PHE A 237 -15.22 27.70 33.64
CA PHE A 237 -14.41 26.54 34.00
C PHE A 237 -14.34 25.55 32.83
N ASN A 238 -13.25 25.58 32.05
CA ASN A 238 -13.15 24.76 30.85
C ASN A 238 -12.99 23.27 31.20
N SER A 239 -11.99 22.97 32.02
CA SER A 239 -11.47 21.62 32.30
C SER A 239 -10.75 21.62 33.66
N GLY A 240 -10.40 20.42 34.16
CA GLY A 240 -9.73 20.23 35.45
C GLY A 240 -10.69 19.91 36.60
N THR A 241 -10.21 20.00 37.85
CA THR A 241 -11.02 19.71 39.06
C THR A 241 -10.98 20.87 40.05
N ILE A 242 -12.14 21.27 40.56
CA ILE A 242 -12.27 22.10 41.78
C ILE A 242 -12.44 21.14 42.96
N GLN A 243 -11.43 21.05 43.84
CA GLN A 243 -11.34 20.08 44.92
C GLN A 243 -11.18 20.75 46.29
N ASP A 244 -11.90 20.29 47.31
CA ASP A 244 -11.78 20.81 48.67
C ASP A 244 -12.01 22.33 48.77
N CYS A 245 -12.85 22.88 47.92
CA CYS A 245 -13.05 24.34 47.80
C CYS A 245 -14.38 24.82 48.37
N ALA A 246 -14.40 26.10 48.79
CA ALA A 246 -15.57 26.69 49.45
C ALA A 246 -15.96 28.08 48.92
N ASN A 247 -17.26 28.35 48.78
CA ASN A 247 -17.78 29.70 48.53
C ASN A 247 -18.72 30.15 49.65
N TYR A 248 -18.28 31.15 50.40
CA TYR A 248 -19.04 31.82 51.46
C TYR A 248 -19.62 33.17 50.99
N GLY A 249 -19.04 33.78 49.95
CA GLY A 249 -19.46 35.08 49.41
C GLY A 249 -20.71 35.03 48.55
N ASP A 250 -21.51 36.11 48.58
CA ASP A 250 -22.66 36.30 47.69
C ASP A 250 -22.22 36.42 46.21
N VAL A 251 -22.93 35.74 45.30
CA VAL A 251 -22.63 35.70 43.86
C VAL A 251 -23.80 36.27 43.06
N LYS A 252 -23.54 37.30 42.24
CA LYS A 252 -24.58 37.97 41.42
C LYS A 252 -24.17 38.13 39.96
N GLY A 253 -25.05 37.78 39.03
CA GLY A 253 -24.88 38.02 37.59
C GLY A 253 -26.22 38.23 36.87
N THR A 254 -26.20 38.17 35.54
CA THR A 254 -27.44 38.20 34.73
C THR A 254 -27.87 36.81 34.25
N ASN A 255 -26.93 35.99 33.79
CA ASN A 255 -27.16 34.64 33.27
C ASN A 255 -25.99 33.70 33.57
N ARG A 256 -26.27 32.39 33.75
CA ARG A 256 -25.27 31.35 34.09
C ARG A 256 -24.46 31.73 35.35
N VAL A 257 -25.09 31.60 36.51
CA VAL A 257 -24.57 32.04 37.81
C VAL A 257 -24.52 30.86 38.79
N GLY A 258 -23.34 30.53 39.32
CA GLY A 258 -23.13 29.40 40.23
C GLY A 258 -22.37 29.78 41.49
N GLY A 259 -22.69 29.17 42.63
CA GLY A 259 -21.92 29.38 43.86
C GLY A 259 -20.47 28.86 43.78
N MET A 260 -20.18 27.85 42.95
CA MET A 260 -18.80 27.43 42.62
C MET A 260 -18.37 27.98 41.26
N ALA A 261 -19.05 27.56 40.19
CA ALA A 261 -18.69 27.93 38.82
C ALA A 261 -19.88 28.47 38.01
N GLY A 262 -19.67 29.56 37.28
CA GLY A 262 -20.72 30.20 36.47
C GLY A 262 -21.11 29.36 35.25
N PHE A 263 -20.13 28.86 34.51
CA PHE A 263 -20.31 27.84 33.49
C PHE A 263 -19.15 26.84 33.50
N VAL A 264 -19.46 25.58 33.22
CA VAL A 264 -18.51 24.48 33.14
C VAL A 264 -18.62 23.83 31.77
N SER A 265 -17.49 23.59 31.08
CA SER A 265 -17.52 22.84 29.81
C SER A 265 -17.28 21.33 30.03
N SER A 266 -16.19 20.97 30.71
CA SER A 266 -15.78 19.57 30.95
C SER A 266 -15.23 19.31 32.36
N GLY A 267 -15.16 20.33 33.22
CA GLY A 267 -14.57 20.23 34.56
C GLY A 267 -15.39 19.46 35.60
N LYS A 268 -14.70 19.04 36.67
CA LYS A 268 -15.23 18.27 37.81
C LYS A 268 -15.26 19.11 39.09
N ILE A 269 -16.24 18.87 39.98
CA ILE A 269 -16.18 19.30 41.39
C ILE A 269 -16.06 18.11 42.33
N GLN A 270 -15.28 18.27 43.40
CA GLN A 270 -15.01 17.24 44.40
C GLN A 270 -14.86 17.80 45.81
N ASN A 271 -15.65 17.28 46.75
CA ASN A 271 -15.63 17.67 48.16
C ASN A 271 -15.74 19.20 48.40
N VAL A 272 -16.79 19.84 47.88
CA VAL A 272 -16.95 21.31 47.86
C VAL A 272 -18.10 21.81 48.75
N PHE A 273 -18.02 23.04 49.27
CA PHE A 273 -19.06 23.64 50.13
C PHE A 273 -19.51 25.05 49.73
N SER A 274 -20.81 25.26 49.51
CA SER A 274 -21.39 26.54 49.08
C SER A 274 -22.43 27.12 50.06
N TYR A 275 -22.21 28.34 50.55
CA TYR A 275 -23.04 29.00 51.57
C TYR A 275 -23.66 30.33 51.10
N GLY A 276 -22.94 31.12 50.32
CA GLY A 276 -23.37 32.48 49.92
C GLY A 276 -24.62 32.50 49.03
N ASN A 277 -25.35 33.62 49.03
CA ASN A 277 -26.59 33.76 48.25
C ASN A 277 -26.25 33.88 46.75
N VAL A 278 -27.09 33.31 45.88
CA VAL A 278 -26.83 33.24 44.42
C VAL A 278 -27.97 33.91 43.66
N SER A 279 -27.66 34.91 42.82
CA SER A 279 -28.66 35.72 42.12
C SER A 279 -28.37 35.94 40.63
N ALA A 280 -29.35 35.63 39.78
CA ALA A 280 -29.33 35.92 38.34
C ALA A 280 -30.49 36.85 37.97
N THR A 281 -30.20 38.01 37.36
CA THR A 281 -31.25 39.00 37.03
C THR A 281 -32.12 38.59 35.85
N ASN A 282 -31.61 37.79 34.91
CA ASN A 282 -32.32 37.45 33.66
C ASN A 282 -32.56 35.94 33.52
N SER A 283 -31.69 35.09 34.11
CA SER A 283 -31.85 33.64 34.02
C SER A 283 -33.04 33.11 34.81
N THR A 284 -33.67 32.07 34.28
CA THR A 284 -34.75 31.31 34.92
C THR A 284 -34.38 29.83 35.17
N GLN A 285 -33.26 29.37 34.59
CA GLN A 285 -32.81 27.97 34.63
C GLN A 285 -31.36 27.87 35.11
N TYR A 286 -30.45 28.61 34.48
CA TYR A 286 -29.00 28.49 34.69
C TYR A 286 -28.49 29.17 35.97
N ILE A 287 -28.95 28.66 37.12
CA ILE A 287 -28.61 29.17 38.46
C ILE A 287 -28.62 28.06 39.53
N GLY A 288 -27.54 27.93 40.31
CA GLY A 288 -27.41 26.88 41.34
C GLY A 288 -26.31 27.13 42.37
N MET A 289 -26.34 26.43 43.51
CA MET A 289 -25.36 26.61 44.58
C MET A 289 -23.96 26.09 44.22
N ALA A 290 -23.85 25.15 43.28
CA ALA A 290 -22.59 24.71 42.69
C ALA A 290 -22.41 25.29 41.28
N PHE A 291 -23.23 24.88 40.30
CA PHE A 291 -23.05 25.28 38.91
C PHE A 291 -24.20 26.10 38.31
N GLY A 292 -23.85 27.13 37.56
CA GLY A 292 -24.72 27.84 36.62
C GLY A 292 -24.78 27.21 35.22
N SER A 293 -24.39 25.94 35.07
CA SER A 293 -24.37 25.19 33.80
C SER A 293 -25.33 24.00 33.74
N ASP A 294 -25.38 23.41 32.56
CA ASP A 294 -26.06 22.19 32.13
C ASP A 294 -25.09 21.00 31.94
N SER A 295 -23.82 21.24 32.24
CA SER A 295 -22.65 20.40 31.99
C SER A 295 -21.66 20.50 33.15
N GLY A 296 -20.79 19.50 33.28
CA GLY A 296 -19.85 19.28 34.39
C GLY A 296 -20.01 17.88 35.01
N THR A 297 -19.12 17.50 35.93
CA THR A 297 -19.19 16.22 36.66
C THR A 297 -19.01 16.41 38.17
N THR A 298 -19.46 15.44 38.96
CA THR A 298 -19.40 15.44 40.43
C THR A 298 -18.75 14.15 40.93
N GLU A 299 -17.87 14.25 41.91
CA GLU A 299 -17.22 13.10 42.53
C GLU A 299 -17.03 13.36 44.03
N GLY A 300 -17.58 12.50 44.89
CA GLY A 300 -17.67 12.82 46.32
C GLY A 300 -18.58 14.02 46.60
N MET A 301 -18.42 14.62 47.77
CA MET A 301 -19.44 15.48 48.38
C MET A 301 -19.61 16.86 47.72
N VAL A 302 -20.84 17.23 47.38
CA VAL A 302 -21.22 18.59 46.95
C VAL A 302 -22.20 19.18 47.96
N ALA A 303 -21.65 19.79 49.01
CA ALA A 303 -22.42 20.34 50.12
C ALA A 303 -22.88 21.78 49.84
N TYR A 304 -24.12 22.12 50.19
CA TYR A 304 -24.60 23.49 50.14
C TYR A 304 -25.54 23.85 51.28
N TYR A 305 -25.66 25.14 51.60
CA TYR A 305 -26.64 25.63 52.57
C TYR A 305 -28.04 25.67 51.96
N SER A 306 -28.97 24.85 52.47
CA SER A 306 -30.34 24.76 51.95
C SER A 306 -31.22 25.98 52.29
N GLY A 307 -30.75 26.89 53.13
CA GLY A 307 -31.40 28.16 53.47
C GLY A 307 -30.80 29.40 52.81
N ALA A 308 -29.88 29.22 51.86
CA ALA A 308 -29.34 30.32 51.04
C ALA A 308 -30.39 30.85 50.05
N LYS A 309 -30.37 32.15 49.72
CA LYS A 309 -31.33 32.72 48.77
C LYS A 309 -30.89 32.49 47.33
N LEU A 310 -31.55 31.56 46.65
CA LEU A 310 -31.44 31.36 45.20
C LEU A 310 -32.45 32.27 44.50
N THR A 311 -32.01 33.32 43.81
CA THR A 311 -32.89 34.33 43.19
C THR A 311 -32.74 34.38 41.68
N ALA A 312 -33.75 33.93 40.94
CA ALA A 312 -33.77 33.84 39.48
C ALA A 312 -34.84 34.77 38.88
N ASN A 313 -34.43 35.68 37.99
CA ASN A 313 -35.30 36.69 37.37
C ASN A 313 -36.15 37.48 38.40
N GLY A 314 -35.48 37.95 39.47
CA GLY A 314 -36.13 38.71 40.55
C GLY A 314 -37.11 37.92 41.41
N GLN A 315 -37.13 36.58 41.34
CA GLN A 315 -37.98 35.70 42.15
C GLN A 315 -37.13 34.68 42.92
N GLU A 316 -37.44 34.45 44.19
CA GLU A 316 -36.80 33.40 45.00
C GLU A 316 -37.18 32.00 44.46
N LYS A 317 -36.30 31.02 44.63
CA LYS A 317 -36.39 29.64 44.11
C LYS A 317 -35.95 28.64 45.18
N ASP A 318 -36.46 27.41 45.06
CA ASP A 318 -36.00 26.28 45.86
C ASP A 318 -34.50 26.03 45.63
N VAL A 319 -33.75 25.83 46.72
CA VAL A 319 -32.29 25.77 46.69
C VAL A 319 -31.81 24.39 46.21
N LYS A 320 -30.86 24.38 45.28
CA LYS A 320 -30.33 23.18 44.62
C LYS A 320 -28.88 23.37 44.19
N ALA A 321 -28.12 22.29 43.95
CA ALA A 321 -26.73 22.41 43.52
C ALA A 321 -26.60 22.89 42.06
N PHE A 322 -27.40 22.35 41.14
CA PHE A 322 -27.19 22.56 39.70
C PHE A 322 -28.34 23.33 39.03
N GLY A 323 -27.99 24.32 38.19
CA GLY A 323 -28.97 25.08 37.43
C GLY A 323 -29.80 24.22 36.45
N SER A 324 -29.17 23.26 35.79
CA SER A 324 -29.78 22.52 34.69
C SER A 324 -28.96 21.28 34.31
N GLY A 325 -29.47 20.50 33.35
CA GLY A 325 -28.65 19.54 32.60
C GLY A 325 -28.48 18.17 33.24
N THR A 326 -27.34 17.55 32.96
CA THR A 326 -27.03 16.14 33.27
C THR A 326 -26.27 15.83 34.57
N PRO A 327 -25.58 16.75 35.29
CA PRO A 327 -24.91 16.41 36.54
C PRO A 327 -25.89 15.85 37.58
N SER A 328 -25.59 14.68 38.14
CA SER A 328 -26.48 14.09 39.15
C SER A 328 -26.37 14.81 40.49
N GLU A 329 -27.52 15.06 41.11
CA GLU A 329 -27.65 15.53 42.50
C GLU A 329 -27.40 14.38 43.52
N ASP A 330 -27.13 13.13 43.10
CA ASP A 330 -26.81 12.00 44.02
C ASP A 330 -25.63 12.30 44.94
N ASN A 331 -24.63 13.04 44.43
CA ASN A 331 -23.46 13.51 45.16
C ASN A 331 -23.69 14.81 45.93
N ALA A 332 -24.87 15.44 45.77
CA ALA A 332 -25.18 16.75 46.31
C ALA A 332 -26.07 16.67 47.56
N THR A 333 -25.87 17.57 48.52
CA THR A 333 -26.71 17.61 49.73
C THR A 333 -26.86 19.04 50.26
N GLY A 334 -28.11 19.47 50.35
CA GLY A 334 -28.51 20.71 51.01
C GLY A 334 -28.63 20.51 52.52
N PHE A 335 -27.77 21.17 53.29
CA PHE A 335 -27.76 21.11 54.75
C PHE A 335 -28.47 22.30 55.37
N THR A 336 -29.24 22.04 56.43
CA THR A 336 -29.90 23.08 57.22
C THR A 336 -28.92 23.84 58.10
N GLU A 337 -29.29 25.05 58.55
CA GLU A 337 -28.48 25.87 59.47
C GLU A 337 -28.10 25.11 60.75
N ALA A 338 -29.01 24.29 61.28
CA ALA A 338 -28.78 23.46 62.46
C ALA A 338 -27.74 22.35 62.21
N GLN A 339 -27.72 21.75 61.03
CA GLN A 339 -26.71 20.76 60.65
C GLN A 339 -25.35 21.43 60.41
N LEU A 340 -25.32 22.57 59.70
CA LEU A 340 -24.10 23.34 59.48
C LEU A 340 -23.44 23.74 60.81
N LYS A 341 -24.21 24.23 61.79
CA LYS A 341 -23.71 24.55 63.15
C LYS A 341 -23.32 23.33 64.01
N SER A 342 -23.67 22.11 63.61
CA SER A 342 -23.52 20.93 64.48
C SER A 342 -22.17 20.23 64.39
N GLY A 343 -21.26 20.65 63.50
CA GLY A 343 -20.01 19.95 63.21
C GLY A 343 -20.12 18.78 62.22
N VAL A 344 -21.32 18.24 61.98
CA VAL A 344 -21.48 17.04 61.12
C VAL A 344 -20.96 17.28 59.70
N VAL A 345 -21.20 18.47 59.13
CA VAL A 345 -20.80 18.76 57.74
C VAL A 345 -19.29 18.96 57.63
N ALA A 346 -18.65 19.59 58.63
CA ALA A 346 -17.19 19.72 58.69
C ALA A 346 -16.51 18.34 58.83
N TYR A 347 -17.05 17.45 59.66
CA TYR A 347 -16.58 16.07 59.76
C TYR A 347 -16.73 15.32 58.42
N LEU A 348 -17.92 15.36 57.79
CA LEU A 348 -18.17 14.67 56.53
C LEU A 348 -17.27 15.17 55.39
N LEU A 349 -17.01 16.48 55.31
CA LEU A 349 -16.06 17.03 54.34
C LEU A 349 -14.61 16.62 54.68
N GLN A 350 -14.20 16.60 55.96
CA GLN A 350 -12.85 16.17 56.35
C GLN A 350 -12.59 14.68 56.04
N GLN A 351 -13.61 13.82 56.12
CA GLN A 351 -13.48 12.39 55.76
C GLN A 351 -13.30 12.15 54.25
N ASN A 352 -13.65 13.12 53.40
CA ASN A 352 -13.55 13.04 51.93
C ASN A 352 -12.43 13.94 51.37
N ALA A 353 -11.60 14.51 52.25
CA ALA A 353 -10.59 15.51 51.89
C ALA A 353 -9.34 14.91 51.25
N SER A 354 -8.71 15.68 50.36
CA SER A 354 -7.31 15.45 49.95
C SER A 354 -6.35 15.56 51.13
N SER A 355 -5.15 14.96 51.02
CA SER A 355 -4.09 15.03 52.04
C SER A 355 -3.61 16.46 52.32
N GLU A 356 -3.88 17.38 51.40
CA GLU A 356 -3.49 18.79 51.44
C GLU A 356 -4.59 19.69 52.01
N ALA A 357 -5.79 19.15 52.30
CA ALA A 357 -6.97 19.89 52.73
C ALA A 357 -7.34 19.63 54.20
N LYS A 358 -7.74 20.71 54.89
CA LYS A 358 -8.19 20.70 56.29
C LYS A 358 -9.58 21.29 56.41
N TRP A 359 -10.60 20.45 56.57
CA TRP A 359 -11.95 20.89 56.88
C TRP A 359 -12.18 20.83 58.39
N GLY A 360 -12.64 21.94 58.96
CA GLY A 360 -12.87 22.05 60.39
C GLY A 360 -13.88 23.14 60.73
N GLN A 361 -14.16 23.30 62.01
CA GLN A 361 -15.19 24.19 62.53
C GLN A 361 -15.00 24.36 64.05
N ASN A 362 -14.84 25.59 64.54
CA ASN A 362 -14.86 25.87 65.97
C ASN A 362 -16.29 25.68 66.52
N LEU A 363 -16.49 24.69 67.38
CA LEU A 363 -17.78 24.37 68.00
C LEU A 363 -17.95 24.96 69.42
N ALA A 364 -17.01 25.79 69.88
CA ALA A 364 -17.02 26.41 71.21
C ALA A 364 -17.39 27.91 71.16
N ASN A 365 -18.06 28.39 72.22
CA ASN A 365 -18.33 29.81 72.48
C ASN A 365 -19.02 30.56 71.33
N ASP A 366 -20.15 30.04 70.83
CA ASP A 366 -20.89 30.58 69.68
C ASP A 366 -20.01 30.76 68.42
N GLY A 367 -19.20 29.73 68.15
CA GLY A 367 -18.20 29.70 67.08
C GLY A 367 -18.74 29.57 65.64
N ASP A 368 -17.97 28.87 64.80
CA ASP A 368 -18.17 28.84 63.35
C ASP A 368 -19.52 28.24 62.99
N ILE A 369 -20.32 28.95 62.18
CA ILE A 369 -21.70 28.56 61.86
C ILE A 369 -21.82 27.61 60.65
N TYR A 370 -20.69 27.30 59.99
CA TYR A 370 -20.57 26.45 58.82
C TYR A 370 -19.16 25.82 58.76
N PRO A 371 -18.91 24.75 57.97
CA PRO A 371 -17.57 24.20 57.78
C PRO A 371 -16.61 25.20 57.12
N ILE A 372 -15.38 25.25 57.62
CA ILE A 372 -14.29 26.09 57.13
C ILE A 372 -13.15 25.22 56.57
N ILE A 373 -12.81 25.44 55.30
CA ILE A 373 -11.56 24.93 54.69
C ILE A 373 -10.38 25.77 55.19
N GLY A 374 -9.27 25.11 55.51
CA GLY A 374 -8.10 25.73 56.14
C GLY A 374 -8.28 26.00 57.65
N SER A 375 -9.24 25.34 58.31
CA SER A 375 -9.50 25.55 59.73
C SER A 375 -8.48 24.84 60.63
N GLU A 376 -8.03 25.54 61.68
CA GLU A 376 -7.22 24.95 62.77
C GLU A 376 -8.06 24.11 63.76
N HIS A 377 -9.39 24.10 63.63
CA HIS A 377 -10.31 23.42 64.54
C HIS A 377 -10.87 22.13 63.92
N THR A 378 -10.11 21.03 63.96
CA THR A 378 -10.60 19.70 63.56
C THR A 378 -11.86 19.31 64.34
N VAL A 379 -12.82 18.67 63.67
CA VAL A 379 -14.05 18.15 64.30
C VAL A 379 -13.98 16.64 64.42
N TYR A 380 -14.36 16.11 65.59
CA TYR A 380 -14.44 14.69 65.91
C TYR A 380 -15.87 14.30 66.29
N ALA A 381 -16.24 13.05 66.00
CA ALA A 381 -17.53 12.48 66.38
C ALA A 381 -17.45 11.91 67.81
N ASP A 382 -18.41 12.26 68.68
CA ASP A 382 -18.54 11.72 70.03
C ASP A 382 -19.80 10.86 70.14
N ASN A 383 -19.60 9.55 70.08
CA ASN A 383 -20.62 8.49 70.16
C ASN A 383 -21.81 8.67 69.19
N SER A 384 -21.63 9.50 68.15
CA SER A 384 -22.68 10.06 67.31
C SER A 384 -23.48 8.99 66.58
N LEU A 385 -24.81 9.11 66.58
CA LEU A 385 -25.70 8.37 65.71
C LEU A 385 -26.35 9.37 64.75
N VAL A 386 -26.19 9.17 63.44
CA VAL A 386 -26.66 10.07 62.38
C VAL A 386 -27.56 9.30 61.42
N ASN A 387 -28.67 9.89 60.96
CA ASN A 387 -29.49 9.27 59.93
C ASN A 387 -28.72 9.22 58.60
N CYS A 388 -28.60 8.03 57.98
CA CYS A 388 -27.75 7.86 56.80
C CYS A 388 -28.22 8.62 55.54
N LYS A 389 -29.47 9.10 55.53
CA LYS A 389 -30.09 9.80 54.40
C LYS A 389 -30.16 11.30 54.63
N THR A 390 -30.70 11.72 55.76
CA THR A 390 -30.92 13.15 56.06
C THR A 390 -29.70 13.83 56.66
N ASN A 391 -28.69 13.06 57.10
CA ASN A 391 -27.55 13.53 57.88
C ASN A 391 -27.98 14.28 59.16
N GLU A 392 -29.15 13.96 59.71
CA GLU A 392 -29.62 14.49 60.99
C GLU A 392 -29.01 13.72 62.16
N LYS A 393 -28.53 14.43 63.18
CA LYS A 393 -27.96 13.83 64.39
C LYS A 393 -29.06 13.35 65.33
N ILE A 394 -29.16 12.03 65.50
CA ILE A 394 -30.14 11.34 66.35
C ILE A 394 -29.68 11.30 67.81
N SER A 395 -28.40 11.02 68.06
CA SER A 395 -27.79 11.06 69.41
C SER A 395 -26.28 11.29 69.38
N GLY A 396 -25.67 11.51 70.54
CA GLY A 396 -24.25 11.87 70.68
C GLY A 396 -23.95 13.34 70.35
N SER A 397 -22.69 13.64 70.09
CA SER A 397 -22.14 15.00 69.91
C SER A 397 -21.17 15.04 68.71
N PHE A 398 -20.77 16.26 68.33
CA PHE A 398 -19.49 16.51 67.67
C PHE A 398 -18.71 17.49 68.55
N THR A 399 -17.38 17.47 68.47
CA THR A 399 -16.51 18.27 69.35
C THR A 399 -15.15 18.53 68.69
N ASN A 400 -14.42 19.54 69.17
CA ASN A 400 -13.02 19.77 68.77
C ASN A 400 -12.01 19.01 69.63
N ASN A 401 -12.46 18.31 70.69
CA ASN A 401 -11.61 17.43 71.47
C ASN A 401 -11.47 16.06 70.77
N PRO A 402 -10.25 15.49 70.63
CA PRO A 402 -10.08 14.17 70.02
C PRO A 402 -10.88 13.08 70.75
N SER A 403 -11.71 12.35 70.00
CA SER A 403 -12.51 11.23 70.45
C SER A 403 -12.30 10.01 69.54
N SER A 404 -12.38 8.80 70.10
CA SER A 404 -12.09 7.55 69.39
C SER A 404 -13.32 6.87 68.79
N SER A 405 -14.44 7.57 68.65
CA SER A 405 -15.70 7.06 68.12
C SER A 405 -15.98 7.60 66.73
N ALA A 406 -16.11 6.73 65.74
CA ALA A 406 -16.66 7.11 64.43
C ALA A 406 -18.16 7.46 64.54
N ILE A 407 -18.69 8.15 63.53
CA ILE A 407 -20.14 8.25 63.33
C ILE A 407 -20.70 6.83 63.13
N ARG A 408 -21.73 6.47 63.90
CA ARG A 408 -22.61 5.35 63.58
C ARG A 408 -23.79 5.87 62.78
N TYR A 409 -24.28 5.07 61.85
CA TYR A 409 -25.41 5.46 61.00
C TYR A 409 -26.68 4.71 61.38
N GLN A 410 -27.81 5.40 61.39
CA GLN A 410 -29.13 4.76 61.35
C GLN A 410 -29.52 4.57 59.90
N HIS A 411 -29.65 3.31 59.50
CA HIS A 411 -30.04 2.89 58.17
C HIS A 411 -31.54 2.63 58.05
N GLY A 412 -32.08 2.78 56.84
CA GLY A 412 -33.43 2.36 56.49
C GLY A 412 -33.45 0.94 55.91
N THR A 413 -34.10 0.78 54.75
CA THR A 413 -34.27 -0.54 54.11
C THR A 413 -32.92 -1.11 53.65
N THR A 414 -32.76 -2.43 53.79
CA THR A 414 -31.53 -3.16 53.45
C THR A 414 -31.79 -4.18 52.34
N ILE A 415 -30.91 -4.23 51.34
CA ILE A 415 -30.82 -5.31 50.35
C ILE A 415 -29.76 -6.30 50.83
N HIS A 416 -30.02 -7.60 50.65
CA HIS A 416 -29.04 -8.67 50.85
C HIS A 416 -28.49 -9.11 49.50
N HIS A 417 -27.17 -9.18 49.39
CA HIS A 417 -26.44 -9.65 48.22
C HIS A 417 -25.63 -10.88 48.62
N ALA A 418 -25.98 -12.04 48.05
CA ALA A 418 -25.28 -13.28 48.29
C ALA A 418 -23.89 -13.28 47.63
N ALA A 419 -22.94 -14.02 48.21
CA ALA A 419 -21.61 -14.19 47.66
C ALA A 419 -21.64 -14.76 46.22
N ALA A 420 -20.86 -14.17 45.31
CA ALA A 420 -20.69 -14.66 43.95
C ALA A 420 -19.30 -15.29 43.75
N ASN A 421 -19.23 -16.37 42.96
CA ASN A 421 -17.94 -16.99 42.61
C ASN A 421 -17.16 -16.12 41.61
N ALA A 422 -15.83 -16.23 41.64
CA ALA A 422 -14.96 -15.53 40.70
C ALA A 422 -15.29 -15.85 39.23
N THR A 423 -15.24 -14.83 38.39
CA THR A 423 -15.42 -14.93 36.94
C THR A 423 -14.04 -14.93 36.25
N CYS A 424 -13.98 -14.67 34.94
CA CYS A 424 -12.68 -14.51 34.26
C CYS A 424 -12.00 -13.18 34.57
N THR A 425 -12.78 -12.12 34.76
CA THR A 425 -12.36 -10.72 34.83
C THR A 425 -12.58 -10.11 36.21
N GLU A 426 -13.53 -10.65 36.98
CA GLU A 426 -13.85 -10.22 38.34
C GLU A 426 -13.49 -11.35 39.33
N ALA A 427 -12.95 -10.98 40.49
CA ALA A 427 -12.76 -11.91 41.59
C ALA A 427 -14.11 -12.31 42.21
N ALA A 428 -14.10 -13.29 43.12
CA ALA A 428 -15.30 -13.64 43.87
C ALA A 428 -15.74 -12.45 44.76
N THR A 429 -17.03 -12.36 45.06
CA THR A 429 -17.56 -11.41 46.03
C THR A 429 -17.99 -12.12 47.30
N LYS A 430 -17.69 -11.50 48.45
CA LYS A 430 -18.17 -11.91 49.76
C LYS A 430 -19.66 -11.61 49.87
N GLU A 431 -20.35 -12.29 50.79
CA GLU A 431 -21.74 -11.97 51.13
C GLU A 431 -21.80 -10.59 51.81
N TYR A 432 -22.76 -9.75 51.39
CA TYR A 432 -22.90 -8.40 51.94
C TYR A 432 -24.35 -7.90 51.99
N TRP A 433 -24.56 -6.87 52.81
CA TRP A 433 -25.83 -6.17 52.98
C TRP A 433 -25.65 -4.70 52.61
N GLN A 434 -26.57 -4.14 51.84
CA GLN A 434 -26.50 -2.78 51.31
C GLN A 434 -27.68 -1.94 51.78
N CYS A 435 -27.43 -0.77 52.34
CA CYS A 435 -28.50 0.16 52.73
C CYS A 435 -29.05 0.90 51.50
N GLN A 436 -30.35 0.79 51.22
CA GLN A 436 -30.99 1.45 50.07
C GLN A 436 -30.91 2.99 50.13
N ASP A 437 -30.89 3.56 51.33
CA ASP A 437 -30.94 5.01 51.52
C ASP A 437 -29.58 5.71 51.41
N CYS A 438 -28.46 4.98 51.47
CA CYS A 438 -27.10 5.56 51.42
C CYS A 438 -26.07 4.72 50.66
N GLN A 439 -26.48 3.61 50.04
CA GLN A 439 -25.69 2.67 49.21
C GLN A 439 -24.46 2.01 49.86
N ARG A 440 -24.10 2.39 51.09
CA ARG A 440 -23.08 1.74 51.92
C ARG A 440 -23.35 0.24 52.11
N ILE A 441 -22.27 -0.53 52.15
CA ILE A 441 -22.23 -1.99 52.16
C ILE A 441 -21.61 -2.52 53.46
N TYR A 442 -22.06 -3.68 53.92
CA TYR A 442 -21.75 -4.23 55.25
C TYR A 442 -21.60 -5.75 55.20
N SER A 443 -20.73 -6.32 56.03
CA SER A 443 -20.54 -7.78 56.12
C SER A 443 -21.55 -8.50 57.03
N ASP A 444 -22.54 -7.78 57.56
CA ASP A 444 -23.55 -8.34 58.46
C ASP A 444 -24.92 -7.66 58.30
N SER A 445 -25.99 -8.40 58.59
CA SER A 445 -27.38 -7.94 58.42
C SER A 445 -27.86 -6.96 59.51
N GLN A 446 -27.03 -6.60 60.48
CA GLN A 446 -27.28 -5.53 61.46
C GLN A 446 -26.52 -4.24 61.11
N LEU A 447 -25.75 -4.25 60.02
CA LEU A 447 -24.99 -3.13 59.48
C LEU A 447 -23.98 -2.56 60.49
N THR A 448 -23.26 -3.46 61.19
CA THR A 448 -22.30 -3.11 62.24
C THR A 448 -20.86 -3.07 61.76
N VAL A 449 -20.52 -3.83 60.71
CA VAL A 449 -19.19 -3.86 60.08
C VAL A 449 -19.31 -3.42 58.63
N GLU A 450 -19.02 -2.13 58.39
CA GLU A 450 -19.00 -1.52 57.07
C GLU A 450 -17.84 -2.08 56.23
N LEU A 451 -18.10 -2.36 54.96
CA LEU A 451 -17.13 -2.80 53.97
C LEU A 451 -16.75 -1.62 53.07
N THR A 452 -15.48 -1.51 52.72
CA THR A 452 -15.02 -0.61 51.64
C THR A 452 -14.98 -1.30 50.28
N ASP A 453 -15.01 -2.64 50.28
CA ASP A 453 -14.91 -3.51 49.12
C ASP A 453 -15.56 -4.86 49.46
N VAL A 454 -16.22 -5.49 48.47
CA VAL A 454 -16.83 -6.82 48.58
C VAL A 454 -15.93 -7.93 48.04
N THR A 455 -14.85 -7.58 47.34
CA THR A 455 -13.93 -8.51 46.67
C THR A 455 -13.30 -9.51 47.64
N ASP A 456 -13.27 -10.79 47.25
CA ASP A 456 -12.56 -11.83 47.97
C ASP A 456 -11.16 -12.07 47.40
N ALA A 457 -10.15 -11.48 48.07
CA ALA A 457 -8.75 -11.59 47.68
C ALA A 457 -8.18 -13.03 47.77
N GLU A 458 -8.84 -13.96 48.46
CA GLU A 458 -8.44 -15.38 48.44
C GLU A 458 -8.90 -16.10 47.15
N HIS A 459 -9.89 -15.53 46.44
CA HIS A 459 -10.46 -16.05 45.20
C HIS A 459 -10.41 -14.98 44.09
N PRO A 460 -9.21 -14.60 43.61
CA PRO A 460 -9.03 -13.61 42.55
C PRO A 460 -9.70 -14.03 41.23
N ALA A 461 -9.83 -13.08 40.30
CA ALA A 461 -10.35 -13.34 38.96
C ALA A 461 -9.61 -14.52 38.33
N LEU A 462 -10.35 -15.50 37.80
CA LEU A 462 -9.78 -16.79 37.39
C LEU A 462 -8.83 -16.66 36.19
N GLY A 463 -8.91 -15.55 35.45
CA GLY A 463 -8.34 -15.38 34.12
C GLY A 463 -9.11 -16.16 33.05
N HIS A 464 -8.73 -15.98 31.79
CA HIS A 464 -9.38 -16.63 30.67
C HIS A 464 -8.74 -18.01 30.34
N ASP A 465 -9.54 -19.08 30.35
CA ASP A 465 -9.15 -20.42 29.89
C ASP A 465 -9.44 -20.55 28.38
N ASN A 466 -8.53 -20.02 27.57
CA ASN A 466 -8.70 -19.92 26.12
C ASN A 466 -8.41 -21.23 25.38
N ASN A 467 -9.11 -21.45 24.27
CA ASN A 467 -8.68 -22.38 23.23
C ASN A 467 -7.72 -21.70 22.22
N GLU A 468 -7.29 -22.40 21.18
CA GLU A 468 -6.37 -21.89 20.15
C GLU A 468 -6.93 -20.73 19.30
N ASP A 469 -8.26 -20.54 19.29
CA ASP A 469 -8.97 -19.43 18.62
C ASP A 469 -9.15 -18.19 19.51
N GLY A 470 -8.77 -18.26 20.80
CA GLY A 470 -9.01 -17.20 21.78
C GLY A 470 -10.41 -17.23 22.42
N TYR A 471 -11.15 -18.33 22.30
CA TYR A 471 -12.43 -18.53 22.97
C TYR A 471 -12.22 -19.01 24.41
N CYS A 472 -12.66 -18.21 25.38
CA CYS A 472 -12.57 -18.56 26.79
C CYS A 472 -13.68 -19.52 27.20
N LYS A 473 -13.34 -20.74 27.62
CA LYS A 473 -14.31 -21.76 28.06
C LYS A 473 -15.11 -21.37 29.31
N ARG A 474 -14.57 -20.44 30.12
CA ARG A 474 -15.16 -20.00 31.40
C ARG A 474 -16.20 -18.89 31.22
N CYS A 475 -15.89 -17.82 30.48
CA CYS A 475 -16.85 -16.74 30.20
C CYS A 475 -17.60 -16.91 28.87
N GLN A 476 -17.29 -17.91 28.07
CA GLN A 476 -17.97 -18.25 26.81
C GLN A 476 -17.91 -17.16 25.72
N HIS A 477 -16.87 -16.33 25.76
CA HIS A 477 -16.61 -15.24 24.80
C HIS A 477 -15.20 -15.35 24.20
N TYR A 478 -15.02 -14.79 23.00
CA TYR A 478 -13.71 -14.52 22.41
C TYR A 478 -13.07 -13.30 23.09
N VAL A 479 -11.76 -13.36 23.35
CA VAL A 479 -11.06 -12.30 24.12
C VAL A 479 -9.79 -11.81 23.46
N ALA A 480 -9.38 -10.60 23.80
CA ALA A 480 -8.06 -10.04 23.51
C ALA A 480 -6.99 -10.69 24.41
N VAL A 481 -5.79 -10.92 23.89
CA VAL A 481 -4.62 -11.42 24.66
C VAL A 481 -3.36 -10.70 24.19
N LYS A 482 -2.48 -10.29 25.12
CA LYS A 482 -1.26 -9.55 24.80
C LYS A 482 -0.30 -10.39 23.95
N PRO A 483 0.09 -9.95 22.74
CA PRO A 483 1.12 -10.61 21.95
C PRO A 483 2.50 -10.49 22.59
N SER A 484 3.41 -11.40 22.21
CA SER A 484 4.85 -11.20 22.40
C SER A 484 5.34 -9.95 21.67
N GLN A 485 6.35 -9.28 22.21
CA GLN A 485 6.93 -8.06 21.67
C GLN A 485 8.43 -8.27 21.40
N GLU A 486 8.93 -7.80 20.26
CA GLU A 486 10.35 -7.83 19.90
C GLU A 486 10.80 -6.44 19.46
N ASN A 487 11.88 -5.93 20.06
CA ASN A 487 12.44 -4.59 19.78
C ASN A 487 11.42 -3.43 19.83
N GLY A 488 10.34 -3.57 20.62
CA GLY A 488 9.24 -2.61 20.74
C GLY A 488 8.04 -2.88 19.82
N VAL A 489 8.15 -3.81 18.87
CA VAL A 489 7.09 -4.17 17.91
C VAL A 489 6.29 -5.38 18.41
N TYR A 490 4.96 -5.29 18.39
CA TYR A 490 4.06 -6.36 18.81
C TYR A 490 3.82 -7.39 17.69
N LEU A 491 4.02 -8.68 18.00
CA LEU A 491 3.97 -9.78 17.02
C LEU A 491 2.55 -10.36 16.88
N ILE A 492 1.86 -9.99 15.81
CA ILE A 492 0.47 -10.35 15.55
C ILE A 492 0.42 -11.71 14.83
N ALA A 493 0.33 -12.78 15.63
CA ALA A 493 0.25 -14.17 15.14
C ALA A 493 -1.17 -14.79 15.13
N LYS A 494 -2.17 -14.09 15.68
CA LYS A 494 -3.54 -14.60 15.96
C LYS A 494 -4.54 -13.44 16.04
N PRO A 495 -5.85 -13.66 15.78
CA PRO A 495 -6.85 -12.59 15.80
C PRO A 495 -7.03 -11.93 17.17
N TYR A 496 -6.87 -12.67 18.28
CA TYR A 496 -6.86 -12.08 19.62
C TYR A 496 -5.69 -11.12 19.88
N HIS A 497 -4.55 -11.28 19.18
CA HIS A 497 -3.44 -10.33 19.25
C HIS A 497 -3.79 -9.02 18.54
N LEU A 498 -4.49 -9.07 17.40
CA LEU A 498 -4.92 -7.87 16.67
C LEU A 498 -6.06 -7.15 17.42
N ALA A 499 -6.97 -7.90 18.04
CA ALA A 499 -7.98 -7.34 18.95
C ALA A 499 -7.35 -6.66 20.17
N TRP A 500 -6.33 -7.29 20.79
CA TRP A 500 -5.55 -6.66 21.86
C TRP A 500 -4.85 -5.39 21.42
N PHE A 501 -4.18 -5.42 20.26
CA PHE A 501 -3.45 -4.26 19.72
C PHE A 501 -4.39 -3.07 19.45
N ARG A 502 -5.58 -3.33 18.89
CA ARG A 502 -6.66 -2.34 18.74
C ARG A 502 -7.05 -1.73 20.08
N ASP A 503 -7.35 -2.56 21.07
CA ASP A 503 -7.84 -2.12 22.38
C ASP A 503 -6.76 -1.36 23.17
N TYR A 504 -5.49 -1.73 23.00
CA TYR A 504 -4.32 -1.08 23.63
C TYR A 504 -4.02 0.28 22.99
N VAL A 505 -4.01 0.38 21.66
CA VAL A 505 -3.91 1.68 20.95
C VAL A 505 -5.05 2.62 21.34
N ASN A 506 -6.28 2.10 21.41
CA ASN A 506 -7.48 2.86 21.76
C ASN A 506 -7.64 3.11 23.27
N GLY A 507 -6.74 2.61 24.13
CA GLY A 507 -6.75 2.84 25.58
C GLY A 507 -7.86 2.13 26.36
N THR A 508 -8.60 1.23 25.71
CA THR A 508 -9.58 0.33 26.35
C THR A 508 -8.89 -0.65 27.30
N ILE A 509 -7.64 -1.00 27.01
CA ILE A 509 -6.75 -1.76 27.90
C ILE A 509 -5.39 -1.06 27.97
N VAL A 510 -4.72 -1.20 29.12
CA VAL A 510 -3.44 -0.57 29.47
C VAL A 510 -2.58 -1.58 30.24
N ASP A 511 -1.29 -1.33 30.42
CA ASP A 511 -0.44 -2.18 31.26
C ASP A 511 -0.66 -1.91 32.76
N GLU A 512 -0.30 -2.86 33.64
CA GLU A 512 -0.71 -2.89 35.06
C GLU A 512 -0.32 -1.66 35.90
N SER A 513 0.61 -0.84 35.42
CA SER A 513 1.07 0.41 36.07
C SER A 513 0.46 1.69 35.50
N GLU A 514 -0.42 1.59 34.50
CA GLU A 514 -0.92 2.72 33.71
C GLU A 514 -2.36 3.08 34.11
N VAL A 515 -2.76 4.34 33.84
CA VAL A 515 -4.11 4.82 34.13
C VAL A 515 -5.06 4.34 33.04
N ALA A 516 -6.19 3.74 33.42
CA ALA A 516 -7.21 3.30 32.46
C ALA A 516 -7.66 4.44 31.53
N GLY A 517 -7.72 4.18 30.21
CA GLY A 517 -7.93 5.19 29.19
C GLY A 517 -6.65 5.78 28.58
N THR A 518 -5.45 5.38 29.02
CA THR A 518 -4.18 5.78 28.39
C THR A 518 -4.06 5.18 26.98
N THR A 519 -3.90 6.02 25.95
CA THR A 519 -3.87 5.60 24.55
C THR A 519 -2.45 5.40 24.00
N HIS A 520 -2.20 4.26 23.37
CA HIS A 520 -0.86 3.85 22.94
C HIS A 520 -0.60 4.16 21.48
N LEU A 521 -0.69 5.45 21.14
CA LEU A 521 -0.72 5.92 19.74
C LEU A 521 0.53 5.53 18.94
N SER A 522 1.72 5.50 19.54
CA SER A 522 2.97 5.09 18.85
C SER A 522 3.24 3.57 18.87
N ALA A 523 2.35 2.74 19.42
CA ALA A 523 2.55 1.29 19.45
C ALA A 523 2.64 0.72 18.03
N SER A 524 3.69 -0.04 17.74
CA SER A 524 3.94 -0.63 16.43
C SER A 524 3.69 -2.14 16.44
N ALA A 525 3.34 -2.70 15.28
CA ALA A 525 2.96 -4.11 15.13
C ALA A 525 3.55 -4.74 13.87
N MET A 526 3.68 -6.07 13.86
CA MET A 526 4.09 -6.85 12.70
C MET A 526 3.28 -8.14 12.64
N LEU A 527 2.68 -8.46 11.49
CA LEU A 527 2.01 -9.74 11.28
C LEU A 527 3.05 -10.86 11.12
N THR A 528 2.73 -12.02 11.67
CA THR A 528 3.59 -13.23 11.64
C THR A 528 2.84 -14.49 11.21
N ALA A 529 1.55 -14.34 10.90
CA ALA A 529 0.64 -15.34 10.32
C ALA A 529 -0.59 -14.62 9.75
N ASP A 530 -1.38 -15.31 8.93
CA ASP A 530 -2.70 -14.83 8.49
C ASP A 530 -3.69 -14.72 9.67
N ILE A 531 -4.54 -13.70 9.64
CA ILE A 531 -5.40 -13.26 10.75
C ILE A 531 -6.88 -13.30 10.32
N ASP A 532 -7.61 -14.32 10.77
CA ASP A 532 -9.04 -14.46 10.51
C ASP A 532 -9.89 -13.83 11.63
N LEU A 533 -10.59 -12.74 11.31
CA LEU A 533 -11.40 -11.96 12.24
C LEU A 533 -12.86 -12.41 12.37
N LYS A 534 -13.29 -13.52 11.75
CA LYS A 534 -14.70 -13.99 11.71
C LYS A 534 -15.43 -14.16 13.06
N ASN A 535 -14.67 -14.21 14.16
CA ASN A 535 -15.14 -14.36 15.54
C ASN A 535 -15.01 -13.07 16.39
N TYR A 536 -14.37 -12.04 15.83
CA TYR A 536 -14.06 -10.75 16.46
C TYR A 536 -14.79 -9.59 15.76
N CYS A 537 -15.28 -9.82 14.54
CA CYS A 537 -16.28 -9.00 13.87
C CYS A 537 -17.02 -9.85 12.81
N HIS A 538 -18.34 -9.70 12.74
CA HIS A 538 -19.21 -10.36 11.75
C HIS A 538 -20.59 -9.68 11.69
N ALA A 539 -21.31 -9.92 10.60
CA ALA A 539 -22.73 -9.56 10.50
C ALA A 539 -23.57 -10.34 11.53
N ALA A 540 -24.84 -9.94 11.70
CA ALA A 540 -25.80 -10.79 12.40
C ALA A 540 -26.09 -12.04 11.54
N GLU A 541 -26.01 -13.21 12.16
CA GLU A 541 -26.31 -14.52 11.57
C GLU A 541 -27.31 -15.25 12.48
N ASP A 542 -27.95 -16.33 12.01
CA ASP A 542 -28.90 -17.09 12.84
C ASP A 542 -28.21 -17.66 14.10
N GLY A 543 -28.48 -17.04 15.25
CA GLY A 543 -27.86 -17.37 16.54
C GLY A 543 -26.62 -16.56 16.92
N LYS A 544 -26.25 -15.52 16.16
CA LYS A 544 -25.18 -14.56 16.51
C LYS A 544 -25.64 -13.11 16.39
N GLU A 545 -25.30 -12.30 17.39
CA GLU A 545 -25.49 -10.85 17.33
C GLU A 545 -24.54 -10.19 16.30
N LEU A 546 -24.82 -8.94 15.90
CA LEU A 546 -23.91 -8.18 15.04
C LEU A 546 -22.71 -7.70 15.86
N LEU A 547 -21.50 -7.94 15.36
CA LEU A 547 -20.26 -7.45 15.97
C LEU A 547 -19.46 -6.67 14.92
N SER A 548 -19.49 -5.34 14.99
CA SER A 548 -18.65 -4.49 14.13
C SER A 548 -17.25 -4.37 14.73
N TRP A 549 -16.23 -4.44 13.90
CA TRP A 549 -14.88 -4.02 14.29
C TRP A 549 -14.88 -2.53 14.66
N ILE A 550 -14.11 -2.18 15.69
CA ILE A 550 -13.86 -0.80 16.13
C ILE A 550 -12.53 -0.36 15.51
N PRO A 551 -12.47 0.74 14.73
CA PRO A 551 -11.24 1.16 14.08
C PRO A 551 -10.08 1.43 15.06
N ILE A 552 -8.85 1.12 14.64
CA ILE A 552 -7.62 1.42 15.38
C ILE A 552 -7.28 2.91 15.19
N GLY A 553 -7.24 3.67 16.28
CA GLY A 553 -7.07 5.12 16.24
C GLY A 553 -8.30 5.89 15.73
N ASN A 554 -8.55 7.07 16.28
CA ASN A 554 -9.68 7.94 15.96
C ASN A 554 -9.24 9.40 15.79
N ASN A 555 -10.17 10.33 15.50
CA ASN A 555 -9.82 11.73 15.20
C ASN A 555 -9.03 12.44 16.30
N ASP A 556 -9.29 12.10 17.56
CA ASP A 556 -8.68 12.77 18.72
C ASP A 556 -7.44 12.00 19.20
N ASN A 557 -7.44 10.67 18.97
CA ASN A 557 -6.41 9.71 19.34
C ASN A 557 -5.91 8.99 18.09
N ARG A 558 -5.14 9.70 17.26
CA ARG A 558 -4.67 9.24 15.94
C ARG A 558 -3.46 8.35 16.07
N TRP A 559 -3.47 7.20 15.41
CA TRP A 559 -2.38 6.22 15.54
C TRP A 559 -1.13 6.60 14.74
N LYS A 560 0.03 6.51 15.38
CA LYS A 560 1.36 6.96 14.93
C LYS A 560 2.41 5.85 14.90
N GLY A 561 1.98 4.59 14.99
CA GLY A 561 2.88 3.45 14.96
C GLY A 561 3.31 3.07 13.54
N ASN A 562 4.08 1.99 13.46
CA ASN A 562 4.37 1.29 12.21
C ASN A 562 3.63 -0.05 12.18
N MET A 563 3.14 -0.46 11.02
CA MET A 563 2.58 -1.81 10.81
C MET A 563 3.19 -2.47 9.57
N ASP A 564 3.87 -3.60 9.79
CA ASP A 564 4.38 -4.45 8.71
C ASP A 564 3.50 -5.71 8.59
N GLY A 565 2.87 -5.89 7.43
CA GLY A 565 2.06 -7.07 7.12
C GLY A 565 2.88 -8.28 6.67
N GLN A 566 4.13 -8.12 6.26
CA GLN A 566 4.99 -9.16 5.65
C GLN A 566 4.35 -9.97 4.50
N GLY A 567 3.29 -9.45 3.87
CA GLY A 567 2.48 -10.15 2.87
C GLY A 567 1.40 -11.09 3.43
N TYR A 568 1.18 -11.11 4.74
CA TYR A 568 0.09 -11.88 5.37
C TYR A 568 -1.28 -11.24 5.17
N THR A 569 -2.32 -12.06 5.32
CA THR A 569 -3.72 -11.73 5.06
C THR A 569 -4.48 -11.42 6.34
N ILE A 570 -5.26 -10.35 6.35
CA ILE A 570 -6.34 -10.11 7.31
C ILE A 570 -7.66 -10.48 6.62
N SER A 571 -8.27 -11.58 7.07
CA SER A 571 -9.51 -12.12 6.53
C SER A 571 -10.72 -11.75 7.38
N ASN A 572 -11.89 -11.61 6.74
CA ASN A 572 -13.20 -11.44 7.40
C ASN A 572 -13.32 -10.20 8.30
N LEU A 573 -12.58 -9.12 8.00
CA LEU A 573 -12.78 -7.81 8.64
C LEU A 573 -14.18 -7.29 8.31
N TYR A 574 -15.06 -7.19 9.30
CA TYR A 574 -16.41 -6.65 9.16
C TYR A 574 -16.58 -5.35 9.94
N ILE A 575 -16.95 -4.27 9.24
CA ILE A 575 -17.31 -3.00 9.85
C ILE A 575 -18.70 -2.59 9.38
N LYS A 576 -19.57 -2.20 10.31
CA LYS A 576 -20.84 -1.54 9.99
C LYS A 576 -21.12 -0.41 10.97
N THR A 577 -21.11 0.81 10.47
CA THR A 577 -21.20 2.04 11.28
C THR A 577 -21.83 3.20 10.48
N ALA A 578 -21.98 4.35 11.14
CA ALA A 578 -22.46 5.61 10.58
C ALA A 578 -21.56 6.78 11.05
N GLN A 579 -20.26 6.51 11.20
CA GLN A 579 -19.25 7.42 11.75
C GLN A 579 -18.32 7.95 10.65
N SER A 580 -17.54 8.99 10.94
CA SER A 580 -16.47 9.42 10.03
C SER A 580 -15.13 8.81 10.42
N ASN A 581 -14.26 8.60 9.42
CA ASN A 581 -12.95 7.96 9.53
C ASN A 581 -13.04 6.47 9.86
N VAL A 582 -13.30 5.65 8.84
CA VAL A 582 -13.61 4.22 8.99
C VAL A 582 -12.73 3.34 8.09
N GLY A 583 -12.16 2.30 8.70
CA GLY A 583 -11.35 1.22 8.11
C GLY A 583 -10.82 0.31 9.22
N LEU A 584 -9.86 -0.58 8.94
CA LEU A 584 -9.09 -1.28 9.99
C LEU A 584 -8.55 -0.27 11.01
N PHE A 585 -8.00 0.82 10.49
CA PHE A 585 -7.65 2.05 11.21
C PHE A 585 -8.71 3.15 10.95
N GLY A 586 -8.99 3.98 11.96
CA GLY A 586 -9.89 5.12 11.79
C GLY A 586 -9.13 6.33 11.26
N CYS A 587 -8.24 6.85 12.10
CA CYS A 587 -7.29 7.91 11.74
C CYS A 587 -5.85 7.48 12.05
N ILE A 588 -4.96 7.65 11.07
CA ILE A 588 -3.50 7.48 11.25
C ILE A 588 -2.79 8.82 11.02
N GLU A 589 -1.71 9.08 11.76
CA GLU A 589 -0.97 10.33 11.75
C GLU A 589 0.55 10.09 11.83
N ASP A 590 1.30 10.55 10.83
CA ASP A 590 2.75 10.36 10.68
C ASP A 590 3.22 8.88 10.64
N ALA A 591 2.29 7.95 10.36
CA ALA A 591 2.47 6.50 10.45
C ALA A 591 2.97 5.85 9.13
N THR A 592 3.57 4.66 9.26
CA THR A 592 3.92 3.77 8.12
C THR A 592 3.13 2.47 8.18
N ILE A 593 2.57 2.05 7.05
CA ILE A 593 1.91 0.75 6.88
C ILE A 593 2.39 0.10 5.58
N GLN A 594 2.91 -1.13 5.65
CA GLN A 594 3.38 -1.86 4.48
C GLN A 594 2.89 -3.30 4.37
N ASP A 595 2.76 -3.78 3.13
CA ASP A 595 2.63 -5.19 2.73
C ASP A 595 1.52 -6.00 3.43
N LEU A 596 0.31 -5.43 3.52
CA LEU A 596 -0.90 -6.10 4.02
C LEU A 596 -1.83 -6.56 2.90
N ILE A 597 -2.38 -7.77 3.02
CA ILE A 597 -3.47 -8.27 2.18
C ILE A 597 -4.78 -8.29 2.98
N PHE A 598 -5.88 -7.85 2.39
CA PHE A 598 -7.23 -8.01 2.94
C PHE A 598 -8.05 -8.97 2.08
N ASP A 599 -8.65 -9.98 2.68
CA ASP A 599 -9.58 -10.90 2.01
C ASP A 599 -10.94 -10.95 2.70
N THR A 600 -12.02 -11.04 1.91
CA THR A 600 -13.40 -11.13 2.39
C THR A 600 -13.76 -10.00 3.39
N ALA A 601 -13.06 -8.87 3.29
CA ALA A 601 -13.23 -7.70 4.15
C ALA A 601 -14.40 -6.84 3.64
N LYS A 602 -15.32 -6.48 4.53
CA LYS A 602 -16.54 -5.75 4.19
C LYS A 602 -16.76 -4.56 5.13
N VAL A 603 -16.71 -3.36 4.57
CA VAL A 603 -16.88 -2.09 5.28
C VAL A 603 -18.17 -1.41 4.81
N GLU A 604 -19.12 -1.21 5.72
CA GLU A 604 -20.44 -0.60 5.48
C GLU A 604 -20.60 0.66 6.34
N ASN A 605 -20.17 1.81 5.84
CA ASN A 605 -20.21 3.10 6.56
C ASN A 605 -21.28 4.05 5.98
N VAL A 606 -22.53 3.92 6.42
CA VAL A 606 -23.67 4.64 5.83
C VAL A 606 -24.58 5.24 6.91
N ASN A 607 -24.68 6.57 6.91
CA ASN A 607 -25.65 7.33 7.71
C ASN A 607 -26.89 7.65 6.87
N THR A 608 -28.07 7.31 7.40
CA THR A 608 -29.38 7.52 6.75
C THR A 608 -30.25 8.58 7.45
N ILE A 609 -29.72 9.27 8.46
CA ILE A 609 -30.48 10.18 9.35
C ILE A 609 -29.95 11.61 9.31
N TYR A 610 -28.63 11.77 9.12
CA TYR A 610 -27.95 13.07 9.13
C TYR A 610 -27.09 13.26 7.86
N ASN A 611 -26.13 14.19 7.91
CA ASN A 611 -25.15 14.40 6.84
C ASN A 611 -24.37 13.10 6.51
N ASN A 612 -23.89 13.01 5.26
CA ASN A 612 -23.00 11.94 4.78
C ASN A 612 -21.84 11.68 5.76
N THR A 613 -21.50 10.41 5.96
CA THR A 613 -20.24 10.00 6.58
C THR A 613 -19.06 10.44 5.70
N PHE A 614 -17.92 10.75 6.34
CA PHE A 614 -16.68 11.14 5.67
C PHE A 614 -15.57 10.11 5.91
N HIS A 615 -14.74 9.90 4.89
CA HIS A 615 -13.48 9.14 4.96
C HIS A 615 -13.69 7.64 5.27
N THR A 616 -13.87 6.84 4.20
CA THR A 616 -14.05 5.38 4.29
C THR A 616 -13.05 4.65 3.39
N GLY A 617 -12.36 3.64 3.90
CA GLY A 617 -11.53 2.70 3.13
C GLY A 617 -11.28 1.40 3.90
N ILE A 618 -10.79 0.34 3.25
CA ILE A 618 -10.55 -0.94 3.96
C ILE A 618 -9.40 -0.82 4.98
N LEU A 619 -8.32 -0.13 4.61
CA LEU A 619 -7.19 0.05 5.51
C LEU A 619 -7.45 1.18 6.49
N ALA A 620 -7.76 2.38 5.98
CA ALA A 620 -7.86 3.58 6.80
C ALA A 620 -9.00 4.50 6.32
N GLY A 621 -9.69 5.13 7.27
CA GLY A 621 -10.56 6.25 6.97
C GLY A 621 -9.75 7.46 6.49
N PHE A 622 -9.00 8.07 7.40
CA PHE A 622 -8.19 9.25 7.13
C PHE A 622 -6.71 9.00 7.47
N ALA A 623 -5.83 9.24 6.52
CA ALA A 623 -4.38 9.07 6.65
C ALA A 623 -3.67 10.41 6.52
N ARG A 624 -2.94 10.82 7.57
CA ARG A 624 -2.35 12.16 7.65
C ARG A 624 -0.85 12.18 7.90
N ALA A 625 -0.12 13.05 7.21
CA ALA A 625 1.19 13.54 7.65
C ALA A 625 1.09 15.02 8.06
N TYR A 626 1.74 15.38 9.17
CA TYR A 626 2.09 16.76 9.50
C TYR A 626 3.56 17.01 9.22
N ASP A 627 4.44 16.16 9.76
CA ASP A 627 5.89 16.34 9.65
C ASP A 627 6.46 15.62 8.43
N HIS A 628 6.67 16.40 7.36
CA HIS A 628 7.23 15.92 6.10
C HIS A 628 8.73 15.55 6.19
N SER A 629 9.35 15.64 7.39
CA SER A 629 10.69 15.09 7.65
C SER A 629 10.70 13.60 7.99
N TYR A 630 9.56 13.03 8.38
CA TYR A 630 9.40 11.58 8.55
C TYR A 630 8.80 10.93 7.28
N PRO A 631 9.32 9.78 6.82
CA PRO A 631 8.84 9.10 5.62
C PRO A 631 7.57 8.29 5.89
N ALA A 632 6.49 8.94 6.34
CA ALA A 632 5.17 8.32 6.44
C ALA A 632 4.73 7.82 5.06
N HIS A 633 4.32 6.55 4.96
CA HIS A 633 3.94 5.93 3.68
C HIS A 633 2.97 4.76 3.88
N ILE A 634 2.09 4.55 2.91
CA ILE A 634 1.20 3.39 2.82
C ILE A 634 1.59 2.60 1.57
N LYS A 635 2.02 1.35 1.72
CA LYS A 635 2.69 0.61 0.65
C LYS A 635 2.28 -0.87 0.53
N GLY A 636 2.21 -1.40 -0.69
CA GLY A 636 2.02 -2.84 -0.93
C GLY A 636 0.64 -3.37 -0.51
N ILE A 637 -0.32 -2.48 -0.21
CA ILE A 637 -1.62 -2.85 0.36
C ILE A 637 -2.52 -3.44 -0.73
N LYS A 638 -3.09 -4.61 -0.45
CA LYS A 638 -3.88 -5.40 -1.40
C LYS A 638 -5.26 -5.72 -0.86
N THR A 639 -6.26 -5.74 -1.75
CA THR A 639 -7.57 -6.37 -1.47
C THR A 639 -7.81 -7.52 -2.45
N THR A 640 -8.66 -8.49 -2.10
CA THR A 640 -9.15 -9.54 -3.01
C THR A 640 -10.51 -9.20 -3.63
N ASP A 641 -10.91 -9.92 -4.68
CA ASP A 641 -12.23 -9.75 -5.34
C ASP A 641 -13.43 -9.99 -4.38
N ASN A 642 -13.20 -10.67 -3.25
CA ASN A 642 -14.21 -10.92 -2.20
C ASN A 642 -14.49 -9.69 -1.32
N CYS A 643 -13.65 -8.65 -1.41
CA CYS A 643 -13.75 -7.48 -0.54
C CYS A 643 -14.78 -6.46 -1.04
N THR A 644 -15.32 -5.64 -0.13
CA THR A 644 -16.32 -4.60 -0.45
C THR A 644 -16.20 -3.40 0.47
N VAL A 645 -16.15 -2.20 -0.12
CA VAL A 645 -16.20 -0.91 0.59
C VAL A 645 -17.44 -0.14 0.17
N ILE A 646 -18.30 0.17 1.13
CA ILE A 646 -19.48 1.02 0.96
C ILE A 646 -19.37 2.19 1.94
N GLY A 647 -19.20 3.41 1.43
CA GLY A 647 -19.15 4.65 2.19
C GLY A 647 -20.13 5.70 1.68
N GLN A 648 -19.93 6.96 2.06
CA GLN A 648 -20.61 8.12 1.49
C GLN A 648 -19.59 9.09 0.89
N ALA A 649 -19.20 10.15 1.60
CA ALA A 649 -18.20 11.10 1.10
C ALA A 649 -16.78 10.58 1.35
N ARG A 650 -15.88 10.76 0.37
CA ARG A 650 -14.45 10.39 0.44
C ARG A 650 -14.27 8.90 0.69
N THR A 651 -14.64 8.11 -0.31
CA THR A 651 -14.61 6.65 -0.26
C THR A 651 -13.55 6.09 -1.19
N GLY A 652 -12.50 5.49 -0.63
CA GLY A 652 -11.46 4.79 -1.39
C GLY A 652 -11.55 3.28 -1.16
N GLY A 653 -11.09 2.45 -2.11
CA GLY A 653 -10.95 1.02 -1.85
C GLY A 653 -9.91 0.72 -0.76
N ILE A 654 -8.83 1.50 -0.69
CA ILE A 654 -7.78 1.37 0.33
C ILE A 654 -7.93 2.45 1.43
N VAL A 655 -8.02 3.73 1.05
CA VAL A 655 -8.03 4.87 1.99
C VAL A 655 -9.10 5.91 1.63
N GLY A 656 -9.87 6.41 2.60
CA GLY A 656 -10.89 7.44 2.37
C GLY A 656 -10.33 8.79 1.93
N GLN A 657 -9.49 9.40 2.77
CA GLN A 657 -8.69 10.60 2.44
C GLN A 657 -7.23 10.41 2.85
N THR A 658 -6.29 10.91 2.06
CA THR A 658 -4.85 10.85 2.38
C THR A 658 -4.06 12.14 2.09
N ASN A 659 -3.14 12.52 2.98
CA ASN A 659 -1.93 13.26 2.61
C ASN A 659 -0.63 12.51 3.01
N ILE A 660 -0.71 11.16 3.02
CA ILE A 660 0.41 10.23 3.03
C ILE A 660 0.58 9.63 1.62
N ASN A 661 1.81 9.46 1.14
CA ASN A 661 2.11 8.83 -0.15
C ASN A 661 1.58 7.39 -0.21
N LEU A 662 1.00 7.00 -1.35
CA LEU A 662 0.51 5.64 -1.60
C LEU A 662 1.39 4.96 -2.66
N GLU A 663 1.97 3.79 -2.34
CA GLU A 663 2.89 3.08 -3.24
C GLU A 663 2.52 1.60 -3.45
N ILE A 664 2.44 1.12 -4.69
CA ILE A 664 2.26 -0.32 -5.00
C ILE A 664 0.98 -0.90 -4.35
N CYS A 665 -0.08 -0.09 -4.22
CA CYS A 665 -1.36 -0.52 -3.68
C CYS A 665 -2.28 -1.06 -4.79
N GLU A 666 -2.92 -2.20 -4.55
CA GLU A 666 -3.78 -2.90 -5.52
C GLU A 666 -5.18 -3.11 -4.95
N ASN A 667 -6.20 -2.52 -5.56
CA ASN A 667 -7.60 -2.73 -5.16
C ASN A 667 -8.35 -3.67 -6.11
N HIS A 668 -8.80 -4.80 -5.59
CA HIS A 668 -9.80 -5.66 -6.23
C HIS A 668 -11.21 -5.46 -5.66
N SER A 669 -11.34 -4.88 -4.46
CA SER A 669 -12.63 -4.72 -3.78
C SER A 669 -13.65 -3.90 -4.58
N SER A 670 -14.92 -4.25 -4.47
CA SER A 670 -16.02 -3.43 -5.00
C SER A 670 -16.18 -2.18 -4.14
N VAL A 671 -16.04 -0.99 -4.73
CA VAL A 671 -16.08 0.30 -4.04
C VAL A 671 -17.33 1.08 -4.43
N LYS A 672 -18.15 1.46 -3.46
CA LYS A 672 -19.28 2.39 -3.65
C LYS A 672 -19.26 3.54 -2.65
N GLY A 673 -19.45 4.77 -3.13
CA GLY A 673 -19.71 5.95 -2.31
C GLY A 673 -20.78 6.88 -2.90
N THR A 674 -20.88 8.10 -2.38
CA THR A 674 -21.72 9.17 -2.96
C THR A 674 -20.85 10.20 -3.69
N VAL A 675 -19.92 10.83 -2.96
CA VAL A 675 -19.06 11.93 -3.41
C VAL A 675 -17.58 11.58 -3.17
N GLU A 676 -16.69 11.99 -4.08
CA GLU A 676 -15.24 11.79 -3.98
C GLU A 676 -14.89 10.29 -3.81
N VAL A 677 -15.11 9.50 -4.87
CA VAL A 677 -14.98 8.03 -4.85
C VAL A 677 -13.86 7.55 -5.76
N GLY A 678 -12.98 6.67 -5.27
CA GLY A 678 -11.93 6.06 -6.09
C GLY A 678 -11.56 4.64 -5.71
N GLY A 679 -11.00 3.88 -6.65
CA GLY A 679 -10.60 2.50 -6.41
C GLY A 679 -9.44 2.37 -5.41
N ILE A 680 -8.52 3.34 -5.35
CA ILE A 680 -7.45 3.39 -4.34
C ILE A 680 -7.79 4.37 -3.23
N ALA A 681 -8.08 5.63 -3.58
CA ALA A 681 -8.32 6.72 -2.64
C ALA A 681 -9.60 7.50 -2.96
N GLY A 682 -10.31 8.01 -1.95
CA GLY A 682 -11.43 8.93 -2.17
C GLY A 682 -10.96 10.32 -2.61
N THR A 683 -10.14 10.97 -1.78
CA THR A 683 -9.48 12.25 -2.09
C THR A 683 -8.03 12.30 -1.57
N SER A 684 -7.19 13.17 -2.16
CA SER A 684 -5.80 13.37 -1.76
C SER A 684 -5.32 14.81 -1.90
N GLU A 685 -4.37 15.19 -1.03
CA GLU A 685 -3.80 16.53 -0.95
C GLU A 685 -2.27 16.46 -0.89
N ASN A 686 -1.55 17.17 -1.76
CA ASN A 686 -0.09 17.38 -1.69
C ASN A 686 0.81 16.10 -1.68
N ILE A 687 0.42 15.01 -2.35
CA ILE A 687 1.15 13.73 -2.34
C ILE A 687 1.46 13.12 -3.72
N ASN A 688 2.27 12.06 -3.71
CA ASN A 688 2.41 11.13 -4.81
C ASN A 688 1.58 9.85 -4.57
N ILE A 689 0.86 9.41 -5.59
CA ILE A 689 0.23 8.08 -5.69
C ILE A 689 0.95 7.36 -6.81
N LYS A 690 1.71 6.31 -6.47
CA LYS A 690 2.71 5.70 -7.34
C LYS A 690 2.55 4.18 -7.46
N ARG A 691 2.58 3.66 -8.68
CA ARG A 691 2.52 2.21 -8.97
C ARG A 691 1.24 1.53 -8.44
N CYS A 692 0.15 2.28 -8.29
CA CYS A 692 -1.11 1.77 -7.74
C CYS A 692 -2.07 1.30 -8.85
N THR A 693 -2.82 0.22 -8.61
CA THR A 693 -3.75 -0.38 -9.58
C THR A 693 -5.14 -0.64 -9.01
N ASN A 694 -6.19 -0.24 -9.74
CA ASN A 694 -7.55 -0.67 -9.44
C ASN A 694 -8.07 -1.70 -10.46
N TYR A 695 -8.41 -2.89 -9.98
CA TYR A 695 -9.17 -3.94 -10.65
C TYR A 695 -10.66 -3.92 -10.26
N GLY A 696 -10.98 -3.44 -9.05
CA GLY A 696 -12.32 -3.43 -8.49
C GLY A 696 -13.31 -2.50 -9.23
N THR A 697 -14.60 -2.82 -9.17
CA THR A 697 -15.64 -1.93 -9.73
C THR A 697 -15.83 -0.72 -8.81
N VAL A 698 -15.85 0.49 -9.38
CA VAL A 698 -16.04 1.75 -8.64
C VAL A 698 -17.39 2.36 -9.01
N VAL A 699 -18.21 2.70 -8.01
CA VAL A 699 -19.57 3.22 -8.18
C VAL A 699 -19.79 4.49 -7.35
N ASN A 700 -20.42 5.52 -7.93
CA ASN A 700 -20.89 6.66 -7.14
C ASN A 700 -22.24 7.22 -7.63
N ASP A 701 -22.96 7.83 -6.70
CA ASP A 701 -24.30 8.38 -6.98
C ASP A 701 -24.30 9.91 -7.21
N GLU A 702 -23.22 10.62 -6.83
CA GLU A 702 -23.07 12.09 -6.96
C GLU A 702 -21.72 12.50 -7.63
N TYR A 703 -20.91 13.37 -7.02
CA TYR A 703 -19.79 14.07 -7.65
C TYR A 703 -18.45 13.34 -7.51
N TYR A 704 -17.67 13.38 -8.60
CA TYR A 704 -16.24 13.03 -8.69
C TYR A 704 -15.95 11.54 -8.44
N ILE A 705 -15.64 10.82 -9.52
CA ILE A 705 -15.28 9.40 -9.48
C ILE A 705 -14.10 9.08 -10.38
N GLY A 706 -13.12 8.33 -9.86
CA GLY A 706 -11.99 7.84 -10.63
C GLY A 706 -11.66 6.38 -10.39
N GLY A 707 -10.93 5.75 -11.31
CA GLY A 707 -10.43 4.40 -11.13
C GLY A 707 -9.36 4.31 -10.05
N ILE A 708 -8.43 5.27 -10.02
CA ILE A 708 -7.47 5.42 -8.92
C ILE A 708 -8.07 6.30 -7.83
N ILE A 709 -8.59 7.49 -8.19
CA ILE A 709 -8.94 8.51 -7.20
C ILE A 709 -10.14 9.39 -7.57
N GLY A 710 -11.00 9.69 -6.60
CA GLY A 710 -12.12 10.62 -6.79
C GLY A 710 -11.65 12.06 -7.05
N GLU A 711 -10.90 12.62 -6.10
CA GLU A 711 -10.37 13.99 -6.13
C GLU A 711 -8.86 14.07 -5.84
N ALA A 712 -8.13 14.87 -6.61
CA ALA A 712 -6.68 15.02 -6.47
C ALA A 712 -6.29 16.52 -6.44
N GLN A 713 -5.78 16.98 -5.29
CA GLN A 713 -5.26 18.33 -5.09
C GLN A 713 -3.73 18.28 -4.98
N SER A 714 -3.03 19.05 -5.80
CA SER A 714 -1.56 19.12 -5.83
C SER A 714 -0.84 17.76 -5.88
N THR A 715 -1.46 16.77 -6.55
CA THR A 715 -1.08 15.35 -6.46
C THR A 715 -0.39 14.87 -7.73
N SER A 716 0.64 14.02 -7.61
CA SER A 716 1.25 13.32 -8.75
C SER A 716 0.77 11.88 -8.84
N LEU A 717 0.27 11.48 -10.00
CA LEU A 717 -0.17 10.12 -10.32
C LEU A 717 0.86 9.47 -11.25
N GLU A 718 1.73 8.63 -10.69
CA GLU A 718 2.88 8.04 -11.39
C GLU A 718 2.72 6.52 -11.55
N ASP A 719 2.91 6.00 -12.76
CA ASP A 719 2.85 4.56 -13.06
C ASP A 719 1.53 3.89 -12.59
N CYS A 720 0.36 4.53 -12.73
CA CYS A 720 -0.91 4.05 -12.15
C CYS A 720 -1.91 3.49 -13.19
N ALA A 721 -2.66 2.43 -12.81
CA ALA A 721 -3.53 1.67 -13.73
C ALA A 721 -4.99 1.50 -13.25
N ASN A 722 -5.97 1.63 -14.15
CA ASN A 722 -7.36 1.23 -13.89
C ASN A 722 -7.87 0.18 -14.89
N TYR A 723 -8.06 -1.03 -14.39
CA TYR A 723 -8.72 -2.15 -15.06
C TYR A 723 -10.21 -2.27 -14.67
N GLY A 724 -10.57 -1.75 -13.50
CA GLY A 724 -11.92 -1.79 -12.97
C GLY A 724 -12.93 -0.95 -13.76
N LYS A 725 -14.18 -1.39 -13.76
CA LYS A 725 -15.30 -0.64 -14.37
C LYS A 725 -15.72 0.52 -13.46
N ILE A 726 -16.00 1.67 -14.07
CA ILE A 726 -16.49 2.88 -13.39
C ILE A 726 -17.94 3.15 -13.82
N THR A 727 -18.83 3.35 -12.85
CA THR A 727 -20.26 3.61 -13.08
C THR A 727 -20.78 4.71 -12.15
N SER A 728 -21.37 5.75 -12.72
CA SER A 728 -21.79 6.94 -11.99
C SER A 728 -23.21 7.39 -12.33
N THR A 729 -23.95 7.96 -11.37
CA THR A 729 -25.21 8.68 -11.66
C THR A 729 -25.13 10.20 -11.44
N GLY A 730 -24.01 10.71 -10.93
CA GLY A 730 -23.75 12.14 -10.79
C GLY A 730 -22.73 12.66 -11.82
N TRP A 731 -21.75 13.48 -11.43
CA TRP A 731 -20.97 14.30 -12.39
C TRP A 731 -19.46 14.09 -12.30
N ARG A 732 -18.79 14.18 -13.45
CA ARG A 732 -17.32 14.12 -13.65
C ARG A 732 -16.72 12.75 -13.28
N ALA A 733 -16.73 11.82 -14.24
CA ALA A 733 -16.01 10.56 -14.15
C ALA A 733 -14.73 10.59 -15.00
N GLY A 734 -13.63 10.06 -14.46
CA GLY A 734 -12.37 9.84 -15.15
C GLY A 734 -11.87 8.41 -14.97
N GLY A 735 -11.23 7.81 -15.96
CA GLY A 735 -10.68 6.45 -15.80
C GLY A 735 -9.56 6.35 -14.75
N ILE A 736 -8.80 7.43 -14.54
CA ILE A 736 -7.78 7.54 -13.49
C ILE A 736 -8.28 8.43 -12.35
N ALA A 737 -8.65 9.68 -12.64
CA ALA A 737 -9.05 10.67 -11.64
C ALA A 737 -10.36 11.38 -12.01
N GLY A 738 -11.32 11.45 -11.08
CA GLY A 738 -12.59 12.13 -11.32
C GLY A 738 -12.46 13.65 -11.43
N TYR A 739 -11.71 14.25 -10.51
CA TYR A 739 -11.49 15.68 -10.42
C TYR A 739 -10.04 15.98 -10.01
N THR A 740 -9.45 17.04 -10.59
CA THR A 740 -8.07 17.47 -10.32
C THR A 740 -7.98 18.98 -10.15
N MET A 741 -7.19 19.43 -9.18
CA MET A 741 -6.93 20.84 -8.91
C MET A 741 -5.50 21.13 -8.41
N ASP A 742 -5.19 22.41 -8.27
CA ASP A 742 -3.97 22.98 -7.68
C ASP A 742 -2.65 22.37 -8.17
N ASN A 743 -2.44 22.36 -9.49
CA ASN A 743 -1.20 21.97 -10.17
C ASN A 743 -0.80 20.50 -9.91
N SER A 744 -1.76 19.59 -10.11
CA SER A 744 -1.54 18.15 -10.12
C SER A 744 -0.77 17.68 -11.37
N SER A 745 -0.31 16.43 -11.41
CA SER A 745 0.38 15.86 -12.59
C SER A 745 0.11 14.37 -12.80
N ILE A 746 0.26 13.92 -14.06
CA ILE A 746 0.17 12.50 -14.45
C ILE A 746 1.43 12.04 -15.18
N GLN A 747 1.84 10.80 -14.95
CA GLN A 747 2.98 10.18 -15.60
C GLN A 747 2.74 8.68 -15.74
N ASN A 748 2.84 8.16 -16.97
CA ASN A 748 2.73 6.74 -17.28
C ASN A 748 1.43 6.11 -16.71
N VAL A 749 0.27 6.70 -17.02
CA VAL A 749 -1.02 6.21 -16.51
C VAL A 749 -1.78 5.43 -17.58
N PHE A 750 -2.50 4.36 -17.18
CA PHE A 750 -3.24 3.51 -18.11
C PHE A 750 -4.70 3.26 -17.68
N SER A 751 -5.65 3.57 -18.56
CA SER A 751 -7.08 3.36 -18.36
C SER A 751 -7.63 2.30 -19.32
N TYR A 752 -8.05 1.15 -18.77
CA TYR A 752 -8.53 0.01 -19.54
C TYR A 752 -10.04 -0.25 -19.41
N GLY A 753 -10.60 -0.03 -18.22
CA GLY A 753 -12.02 -0.32 -17.92
C GLY A 753 -13.02 0.67 -18.51
N ASP A 754 -14.28 0.25 -18.64
CA ASP A 754 -15.40 1.10 -19.09
C ASP A 754 -15.68 2.24 -18.10
N VAL A 755 -16.01 3.42 -18.62
CA VAL A 755 -16.34 4.63 -17.84
C VAL A 755 -17.74 5.11 -18.22
N THR A 756 -18.73 4.78 -17.39
CA THR A 756 -20.15 5.10 -17.63
C THR A 756 -20.68 6.12 -16.61
N ASN A 757 -21.46 7.08 -17.08
CA ASN A 757 -22.06 8.14 -16.27
C ASN A 757 -23.30 8.70 -17.00
N THR A 758 -24.36 9.04 -16.26
CA THR A 758 -25.64 9.53 -16.83
C THR A 758 -25.69 11.02 -17.19
N ASN A 759 -24.70 11.81 -16.78
CA ASN A 759 -24.56 13.24 -17.05
C ASN A 759 -23.37 13.49 -17.99
N ASP A 760 -23.40 14.61 -18.72
CA ASP A 760 -22.31 15.03 -19.58
C ASP A 760 -21.05 15.48 -18.81
N ASN A 761 -19.90 15.48 -19.51
CA ASN A 761 -18.54 15.81 -19.07
C ASN A 761 -17.76 14.64 -18.41
N LEU A 762 -17.29 13.72 -19.27
CA LEU A 762 -16.50 12.54 -18.92
C LEU A 762 -15.21 12.50 -19.75
N GLY A 763 -14.13 11.97 -19.17
CA GLY A 763 -12.91 11.64 -19.89
C GLY A 763 -12.41 10.24 -19.57
N ILE A 764 -11.74 9.59 -20.51
CA ILE A 764 -11.22 8.22 -20.31
C ILE A 764 -10.01 8.20 -19.35
N ILE A 765 -9.35 9.35 -19.13
CA ILE A 765 -8.31 9.52 -18.11
C ILE A 765 -8.82 10.41 -16.96
N ILE A 766 -9.30 11.62 -17.27
CA ILE A 766 -9.65 12.65 -16.27
C ILE A 766 -11.08 13.14 -16.47
N GLY A 767 -11.88 13.22 -15.41
CA GLY A 767 -13.23 13.79 -15.50
C GLY A 767 -13.21 15.31 -15.70
N ASN A 768 -12.54 16.04 -14.79
CA ASN A 768 -12.49 17.50 -14.84
C ASN A 768 -11.23 18.11 -14.18
N ILE A 769 -10.75 19.22 -14.73
CA ILE A 769 -9.62 20.03 -14.21
C ILE A 769 -10.14 21.44 -13.90
N VAL A 770 -9.89 21.95 -12.68
CA VAL A 770 -10.28 23.30 -12.21
C VAL A 770 -9.19 23.86 -11.28
N GLY A 771 -9.11 25.19 -11.11
CA GLY A 771 -8.28 25.84 -10.09
C GLY A 771 -6.79 25.96 -10.42
N GLY A 772 -6.22 24.97 -11.11
CA GLY A 772 -4.82 24.97 -11.54
C GLY A 772 -4.59 24.24 -12.87
N THR A 773 -3.35 23.86 -13.10
CA THR A 773 -2.94 23.05 -14.26
C THR A 773 -2.96 21.55 -13.94
N LEU A 774 -2.93 20.71 -14.99
CA LEU A 774 -2.62 19.29 -14.89
C LEU A 774 -1.51 18.98 -15.89
N THR A 775 -0.32 18.63 -15.42
CA THR A 775 0.84 18.39 -16.29
C THR A 775 1.06 16.91 -16.56
N ALA A 776 1.03 16.52 -17.83
CA ALA A 776 1.34 15.17 -18.27
C ALA A 776 2.83 15.08 -18.65
N LYS A 777 3.61 14.39 -17.80
CA LYS A 777 5.07 14.23 -17.92
C LYS A 777 5.43 13.03 -18.79
N GLY A 778 4.84 11.88 -18.46
CA GLY A 778 4.98 10.61 -19.20
C GLY A 778 3.80 10.31 -20.10
N ILE A 779 3.62 9.04 -20.46
CA ILE A 779 2.50 8.60 -21.31
C ILE A 779 1.16 8.62 -20.56
N ALA A 780 0.08 8.98 -21.27
CA ALA A 780 -1.30 8.81 -20.83
C ALA A 780 -2.01 7.86 -21.83
N ALA A 781 -2.08 6.58 -21.47
CA ALA A 781 -2.57 5.51 -22.32
C ALA A 781 -4.03 5.13 -22.00
N TYR A 782 -4.79 4.71 -23.01
CA TYR A 782 -6.11 4.10 -22.79
C TYR A 782 -6.49 3.02 -23.80
N ASN A 783 -7.41 2.16 -23.37
CA ASN A 783 -8.13 1.21 -24.20
C ASN A 783 -9.14 1.95 -25.10
N LYS A 784 -8.84 2.02 -26.40
CA LYS A 784 -9.69 2.60 -27.45
C LYS A 784 -11.05 1.90 -27.59
N GLU A 785 -11.15 0.66 -27.12
CA GLU A 785 -12.38 -0.14 -27.15
C GLU A 785 -13.07 -0.23 -25.77
N ALA A 786 -12.72 0.65 -24.83
CA ALA A 786 -13.49 0.88 -23.62
C ALA A 786 -14.72 1.75 -23.94
N LEU A 787 -15.81 1.53 -23.23
CA LEU A 787 -17.03 2.31 -23.39
C LEU A 787 -17.00 3.57 -22.51
N LEU A 788 -16.86 4.74 -23.13
CA LEU A 788 -17.14 6.04 -22.53
C LEU A 788 -18.64 6.35 -22.74
N ASN A 789 -19.43 6.25 -21.67
CA ASN A 789 -20.90 6.33 -21.71
C ASN A 789 -21.55 5.50 -22.83
N ASN A 790 -21.22 4.20 -22.88
CA ASN A 790 -21.73 3.23 -23.87
C ASN A 790 -21.29 3.48 -25.33
N SER A 791 -20.33 4.40 -25.57
CA SER A 791 -19.71 4.66 -26.87
C SER A 791 -18.21 4.38 -26.84
N SER A 792 -17.65 3.84 -27.92
CA SER A 792 -16.19 3.86 -28.19
C SER A 792 -15.79 4.91 -29.25
N GLU A 793 -16.76 5.66 -29.77
CA GLU A 793 -16.54 6.78 -30.69
C GLU A 793 -16.43 8.11 -29.94
N ASN A 794 -15.53 8.98 -30.42
CA ASN A 794 -15.30 10.34 -29.89
C ASN A 794 -14.91 10.40 -28.40
N ILE A 795 -14.12 9.42 -27.94
CA ILE A 795 -13.57 9.34 -26.58
C ILE A 795 -12.75 10.61 -26.27
N LYS A 796 -13.13 11.32 -25.20
CA LYS A 796 -12.35 12.45 -24.65
C LYS A 796 -11.29 11.95 -23.68
N ILE A 797 -10.12 12.60 -23.65
CA ILE A 797 -9.07 12.33 -22.65
C ILE A 797 -9.42 12.96 -21.30
N VAL A 798 -9.80 14.25 -21.36
CA VAL A 798 -10.30 15.07 -20.25
C VAL A 798 -11.74 15.45 -20.56
N GLY A 799 -12.68 15.25 -19.62
CA GLY A 799 -14.09 15.59 -19.85
C GLY A 799 -14.36 17.08 -20.00
N THR A 800 -13.71 17.88 -19.14
CA THR A 800 -13.70 19.35 -19.19
C THR A 800 -12.42 19.90 -18.54
N GLY A 801 -11.72 20.81 -19.24
CA GLY A 801 -10.34 21.22 -18.93
C GLY A 801 -9.38 20.83 -20.07
N SER A 802 -8.09 21.08 -19.90
CA SER A 802 -7.04 20.70 -20.87
C SER A 802 -5.77 20.24 -20.15
N LEU A 803 -5.08 19.25 -20.72
CA LEU A 803 -3.74 18.87 -20.27
C LEU A 803 -2.73 19.99 -20.59
N THR A 804 -1.69 20.07 -19.77
CA THR A 804 -0.43 20.75 -20.08
C THR A 804 0.66 19.70 -20.27
N PHE A 805 1.68 20.00 -21.06
CA PHE A 805 2.77 19.07 -21.39
C PHE A 805 4.11 19.72 -21.06
N GLU A 806 5.15 18.91 -20.86
CA GLU A 806 6.52 19.41 -20.70
C GLU A 806 7.06 20.05 -21.98
N ASP A 807 8.07 20.92 -21.87
CA ASP A 807 8.65 21.66 -22.99
C ASP A 807 9.03 20.75 -24.17
N GLY A 808 8.47 21.03 -25.34
CA GLY A 808 8.69 20.26 -26.58
C GLY A 808 7.78 19.03 -26.76
N LYS A 809 6.90 18.71 -25.80
CA LYS A 809 5.85 17.68 -25.97
C LYS A 809 4.51 18.31 -26.39
N GLU A 810 3.77 17.57 -27.20
CA GLU A 810 2.37 17.87 -27.57
C GLU A 810 1.47 16.65 -27.29
N GLU A 811 0.15 16.80 -27.44
CA GLU A 811 -0.81 15.74 -27.11
C GLU A 811 -0.52 14.43 -27.85
N ALA A 812 -0.14 14.48 -29.13
CA ALA A 812 0.20 13.31 -29.94
C ALA A 812 1.45 12.54 -29.43
N ASN A 813 2.36 13.22 -28.71
CA ASN A 813 3.53 12.57 -28.11
C ASN A 813 3.16 11.82 -26.82
N VAL A 814 2.20 12.34 -26.05
CA VAL A 814 1.89 11.91 -24.68
C VAL A 814 0.66 10.98 -24.61
N VAL A 815 -0.42 11.32 -25.31
CA VAL A 815 -1.68 10.55 -25.29
C VAL A 815 -1.59 9.41 -26.29
N LYS A 816 -1.88 8.18 -25.85
CA LYS A 816 -1.83 6.97 -26.68
C LYS A 816 -3.12 6.15 -26.54
N ALA A 817 -3.67 5.71 -27.67
CA ALA A 817 -4.95 5.00 -27.75
C ALA A 817 -4.74 3.62 -28.41
N PHE A 818 -4.96 2.54 -27.65
CA PHE A 818 -4.61 1.19 -28.06
C PHE A 818 -5.83 0.28 -28.20
N THR A 819 -5.84 -0.57 -29.22
CA THR A 819 -6.80 -1.67 -29.35
C THR A 819 -6.48 -2.80 -28.37
N LYS A 820 -7.44 -3.69 -28.07
CA LYS A 820 -7.21 -4.85 -27.20
C LYS A 820 -6.17 -5.83 -27.77
N GLN A 821 -5.94 -5.81 -29.09
CA GLN A 821 -4.87 -6.58 -29.72
C GLN A 821 -3.47 -5.98 -29.41
N GLN A 822 -3.33 -4.65 -29.44
CA GLN A 822 -2.10 -3.95 -29.06
C GLN A 822 -1.84 -4.00 -27.54
N ILE A 823 -2.90 -3.95 -26.74
CA ILE A 823 -2.80 -4.13 -25.28
C ILE A 823 -2.31 -5.55 -24.94
N LYS A 824 -2.55 -6.55 -25.81
CA LYS A 824 -2.03 -7.91 -25.67
C LYS A 824 -0.67 -8.17 -26.34
N SER A 825 -0.14 -7.25 -27.15
CA SER A 825 1.16 -7.44 -27.81
C SER A 825 2.34 -7.10 -26.91
N GLY A 826 2.15 -6.26 -25.88
CA GLY A 826 3.23 -5.69 -25.07
C GLY A 826 3.60 -4.25 -25.46
N GLU A 827 3.10 -3.74 -26.60
CA GLU A 827 3.31 -2.37 -27.08
C GLU A 827 3.03 -1.32 -25.98
N VAL A 828 1.99 -1.54 -25.18
CA VAL A 828 1.55 -0.63 -24.13
C VAL A 828 2.48 -0.64 -22.92
N ALA A 829 3.01 -1.80 -22.51
CA ALA A 829 3.99 -1.89 -21.41
C ALA A 829 5.28 -1.17 -21.77
N LEU A 830 5.76 -1.34 -23.01
CA LEU A 830 6.95 -0.67 -23.50
C LEU A 830 6.76 0.86 -23.60
N ALA A 831 5.62 1.30 -24.13
CA ALA A 831 5.29 2.72 -24.21
C ALA A 831 5.24 3.40 -22.82
N LEU A 832 4.63 2.73 -21.83
CA LEU A 832 4.56 3.23 -20.45
C LEU A 832 5.92 3.24 -19.74
N ASN A 833 6.87 2.40 -20.16
CA ASN A 833 8.27 2.45 -19.74
C ASN A 833 9.12 3.49 -20.52
N ASP A 834 8.53 4.39 -21.32
CA ASP A 834 9.27 5.36 -22.15
C ASP A 834 10.25 4.65 -23.12
N ASN A 835 9.80 3.52 -23.67
CA ASN A 835 10.51 2.59 -24.56
C ASN A 835 11.80 1.98 -23.97
N LYS A 836 11.94 1.96 -22.64
CA LYS A 836 13.09 1.35 -21.96
C LYS A 836 12.87 -0.15 -21.74
N THR A 837 13.91 -0.92 -22.00
CA THR A 837 13.99 -2.38 -21.82
C THR A 837 15.05 -2.78 -20.76
N SER A 838 15.57 -1.80 -20.01
CA SER A 838 16.53 -1.98 -18.92
C SER A 838 16.52 -0.77 -17.97
N GLY A 839 17.04 -0.95 -16.76
CA GLY A 839 16.97 0.04 -15.67
C GLY A 839 15.73 -0.15 -14.79
N ASP A 840 15.30 0.92 -14.10
CA ASP A 840 14.16 0.88 -13.17
C ASP A 840 12.80 0.88 -13.89
N LEU A 841 12.49 -0.23 -14.58
CA LEU A 841 11.20 -0.42 -15.24
C LEU A 841 10.05 -0.52 -14.23
N ALA A 842 8.91 0.08 -14.55
CA ALA A 842 7.70 0.01 -13.75
C ALA A 842 6.68 -0.99 -14.32
N TRP A 843 6.60 -1.08 -15.65
CA TRP A 843 5.60 -1.87 -16.35
C TRP A 843 6.19 -3.14 -16.95
N TYR A 844 5.46 -4.24 -16.83
CA TYR A 844 5.82 -5.56 -17.31
C TYR A 844 4.62 -6.20 -18.00
N GLN A 845 4.85 -7.15 -18.90
CA GLN A 845 3.77 -7.96 -19.47
C GLN A 845 4.31 -9.29 -19.95
N LYS A 846 3.75 -10.39 -19.45
CA LYS A 846 4.02 -11.73 -19.96
C LYS A 846 3.25 -11.93 -21.27
N LEU A 847 3.92 -12.44 -22.30
CA LEU A 847 3.37 -12.63 -23.63
C LEU A 847 3.19 -14.12 -23.99
N GLY A 848 2.51 -14.40 -25.12
CA GLY A 848 2.20 -15.75 -25.58
C GLY A 848 0.82 -16.28 -25.13
N GLU A 849 0.55 -17.58 -25.36
CA GLU A 849 -0.78 -18.19 -25.16
C GLU A 849 -1.33 -18.06 -23.73
N ASN A 850 -0.43 -18.07 -22.74
CA ASN A 850 -0.74 -17.92 -21.32
C ASN A 850 -0.17 -16.59 -20.78
N GLY A 851 -0.16 -15.54 -21.61
CA GLY A 851 0.27 -14.18 -21.28
C GLY A 851 -0.83 -13.34 -20.62
N ASP A 852 -0.43 -12.17 -20.12
CA ASP A 852 -1.31 -11.24 -19.41
C ASP A 852 -2.22 -10.48 -20.39
N ALA A 853 -3.47 -10.24 -19.98
CA ALA A 853 -4.46 -9.55 -20.82
C ALA A 853 -4.13 -8.07 -21.08
N TYR A 854 -3.24 -7.49 -20.27
CA TYR A 854 -2.80 -6.09 -20.25
C TYR A 854 -1.49 -5.98 -19.44
N PRO A 855 -0.75 -4.85 -19.51
CA PRO A 855 0.43 -4.60 -18.68
C PRO A 855 0.15 -4.65 -17.16
N VAL A 856 1.17 -4.97 -16.36
CA VAL A 856 1.11 -5.00 -14.89
C VAL A 856 2.33 -4.32 -14.27
N LEU A 857 2.18 -3.84 -13.03
CA LEU A 857 3.21 -3.07 -12.31
C LEU A 857 4.14 -3.92 -11.43
N LYS A 858 4.01 -5.25 -11.53
CA LYS A 858 4.77 -6.23 -10.76
C LYS A 858 5.25 -7.34 -11.68
N SER A 859 6.56 -7.55 -11.72
CA SER A 859 7.17 -8.67 -12.44
C SER A 859 7.05 -9.99 -11.68
N THR A 860 6.97 -11.10 -12.41
CA THR A 860 6.97 -12.48 -11.88
C THR A 860 7.91 -13.32 -12.74
N GLY A 861 9.21 -13.14 -12.50
CA GLY A 861 10.25 -13.48 -13.47
C GLY A 861 10.54 -12.32 -14.41
N ASP A 862 11.34 -12.54 -15.46
CA ASP A 862 11.68 -11.51 -16.43
C ASP A 862 10.57 -11.36 -17.49
N ASN A 863 9.53 -10.62 -17.12
CA ASN A 863 8.41 -10.26 -18.01
C ASN A 863 8.65 -8.87 -18.67
N THR A 864 9.92 -8.50 -18.89
CA THR A 864 10.30 -7.30 -19.64
C THR A 864 9.81 -7.45 -21.08
N VAL A 865 9.18 -6.41 -21.65
CA VAL A 865 8.82 -6.41 -23.07
C VAL A 865 9.95 -5.78 -23.87
N TYR A 866 10.57 -6.59 -24.72
CA TYR A 866 11.52 -6.16 -25.74
C TYR A 866 10.78 -5.90 -27.05
N HIS A 867 11.33 -4.99 -27.85
CA HIS A 867 10.82 -4.63 -29.17
C HIS A 867 11.93 -4.66 -30.21
N GLY A 868 11.57 -5.15 -31.38
CA GLY A 868 12.38 -5.13 -32.58
C GLY A 868 11.48 -5.27 -33.80
N LYS A 869 12.07 -5.66 -34.93
CA LYS A 869 11.32 -5.99 -36.15
C LYS A 869 11.33 -7.48 -36.44
N GLU A 870 10.32 -7.94 -37.16
CA GLU A 870 10.39 -9.21 -37.88
C GLU A 870 11.50 -9.13 -38.95
N CYS A 871 11.90 -10.26 -39.51
CA CYS A 871 12.90 -10.33 -40.58
C CYS A 871 12.51 -9.57 -41.89
N ASP A 872 11.30 -9.03 -41.99
CA ASP A 872 10.87 -8.10 -43.06
C ASP A 872 11.32 -6.64 -42.83
N LYS A 873 11.76 -6.30 -41.61
CA LYS A 873 12.13 -4.94 -41.13
C LYS A 873 11.00 -3.90 -41.13
N ILE A 874 9.76 -4.35 -41.32
CA ILE A 874 8.54 -3.52 -41.38
C ILE A 874 7.64 -3.85 -40.19
N THR A 875 7.36 -5.14 -39.96
CA THR A 875 6.44 -5.63 -38.94
C THR A 875 7.08 -5.54 -37.55
N ASP A 876 6.39 -4.92 -36.60
CA ASP A 876 6.84 -4.80 -35.20
C ASP A 876 6.65 -6.12 -34.44
N VAL A 877 7.72 -6.55 -33.76
CA VAL A 877 7.74 -7.76 -32.93
C VAL A 877 7.98 -7.36 -31.49
N TYR A 878 7.13 -7.86 -30.60
CA TYR A 878 7.18 -7.66 -29.16
C TYR A 878 7.31 -9.02 -28.47
N THR A 879 8.22 -9.15 -27.52
CA THR A 879 8.62 -10.44 -26.94
C THR A 879 9.15 -10.27 -25.50
N ASN A 880 9.15 -11.35 -24.71
CA ASN A 880 9.92 -11.40 -23.45
C ASN A 880 11.33 -11.99 -23.62
N ASP A 881 11.67 -12.49 -24.81
CA ASP A 881 12.99 -13.04 -25.13
C ASP A 881 13.75 -12.10 -26.07
N ASN A 882 14.69 -11.33 -25.53
CA ASN A 882 15.56 -10.45 -26.32
C ASN A 882 16.56 -11.20 -27.21
N SER A 883 16.81 -12.50 -26.98
CA SER A 883 17.81 -13.27 -27.73
C SER A 883 17.36 -13.64 -29.14
N ILE A 884 16.09 -13.42 -29.48
CA ILE A 884 15.56 -13.63 -30.85
C ILE A 884 16.00 -12.55 -31.84
N PHE A 885 16.54 -11.41 -31.38
CA PHE A 885 16.94 -10.30 -32.25
C PHE A 885 18.43 -10.33 -32.59
N GLY A 886 18.76 -10.07 -33.86
CA GLY A 886 20.14 -9.87 -34.32
C GLY A 886 20.71 -8.49 -33.96
N GLU A 887 21.97 -8.25 -34.32
CA GLU A 887 22.68 -6.98 -34.07
C GLU A 887 21.99 -5.75 -34.69
N ASP A 888 21.11 -5.93 -35.67
CA ASP A 888 20.34 -4.88 -36.34
C ASP A 888 18.90 -4.72 -35.81
N GLY A 889 18.55 -5.40 -34.71
CA GLY A 889 17.24 -5.33 -34.07
C GLY A 889 16.12 -6.06 -34.81
N ALA A 890 16.44 -6.87 -35.84
CA ALA A 890 15.48 -7.72 -36.53
C ALA A 890 15.61 -9.19 -36.08
N VAL A 891 14.51 -9.94 -36.10
CA VAL A 891 14.56 -11.41 -35.99
C VAL A 891 15.35 -11.97 -37.18
N PRO A 892 16.31 -12.89 -37.00
CA PRO A 892 17.02 -13.54 -38.10
C PRO A 892 16.09 -14.36 -39.01
N HIS A 893 16.34 -14.36 -40.32
CA HIS A 893 15.58 -15.17 -41.26
C HIS A 893 15.71 -16.69 -40.97
N VAL A 894 14.59 -17.36 -40.72
CA VAL A 894 14.51 -18.83 -40.62
C VAL A 894 14.10 -19.39 -41.98
N PHE A 895 15.04 -19.98 -42.72
CA PHE A 895 14.80 -20.52 -44.07
C PHE A 895 14.42 -22.01 -44.05
N GLU A 896 13.37 -22.36 -44.81
CA GLU A 896 12.97 -23.74 -45.10
C GLU A 896 12.84 -23.98 -46.61
N MET A 897 12.73 -25.24 -47.02
CA MET A 897 12.46 -25.60 -48.42
C MET A 897 11.04 -25.18 -48.83
N ALA A 898 10.93 -24.40 -49.90
CA ALA A 898 9.67 -23.93 -50.44
C ALA A 898 8.69 -25.08 -50.78
N GLY A 899 7.38 -24.82 -50.72
CA GLY A 899 6.35 -25.82 -51.05
C GLY A 899 6.21 -26.16 -52.55
N HIS A 900 6.96 -25.50 -53.43
CA HIS A 900 6.90 -25.70 -54.88
C HIS A 900 8.28 -25.46 -55.55
N PRO A 901 8.58 -26.15 -56.66
CA PRO A 901 9.83 -25.96 -57.39
C PRO A 901 9.77 -24.76 -58.34
N ASP A 902 10.94 -24.26 -58.71
CA ASP A 902 11.15 -23.32 -59.81
C ASP A 902 11.13 -24.02 -61.19
N ALA A 903 11.35 -23.23 -62.26
CA ALA A 903 11.32 -23.72 -63.64
C ALA A 903 12.37 -24.80 -63.98
N ASN A 904 13.41 -24.96 -63.15
CA ASN A 904 14.42 -26.01 -63.28
C ASN A 904 14.10 -27.23 -62.40
N GLY A 905 12.95 -27.28 -61.73
CA GLY A 905 12.60 -28.38 -60.82
C GLY A 905 13.28 -28.30 -59.45
N LEU A 906 13.94 -27.19 -59.13
CA LEU A 906 14.62 -26.97 -57.85
C LEU A 906 13.74 -26.18 -56.88
N TYR A 907 13.71 -26.59 -55.63
CA TYR A 907 12.93 -25.93 -54.59
C TYR A 907 13.78 -24.81 -53.96
N GLY A 908 13.19 -23.63 -53.75
CA GLY A 908 13.87 -22.50 -53.11
C GLY A 908 14.09 -22.72 -51.61
N ASP A 909 15.05 -21.98 -51.04
CA ASP A 909 15.23 -21.80 -49.60
C ASP A 909 14.54 -20.47 -49.23
N VAL A 910 13.38 -20.52 -48.58
CA VAL A 910 12.49 -19.37 -48.32
C VAL A 910 12.35 -19.12 -46.83
N CYS A 911 12.43 -17.85 -46.42
CA CYS A 911 12.22 -17.48 -45.02
C CYS A 911 10.75 -17.68 -44.64
N ILE A 912 10.45 -18.52 -43.66
CA ILE A 912 9.07 -18.86 -43.29
C ILE A 912 8.28 -17.67 -42.72
N ASN A 913 8.98 -16.68 -42.13
CA ASN A 913 8.36 -15.50 -41.53
C ASN A 913 8.07 -14.37 -42.54
N CYS A 914 8.93 -14.15 -43.54
CA CYS A 914 8.81 -13.00 -44.48
C CYS A 914 8.78 -13.38 -45.97
N ASN A 915 8.84 -14.67 -46.30
CA ASN A 915 8.84 -15.23 -47.66
C ASN A 915 10.00 -14.72 -48.56
N ALA A 916 11.08 -14.20 -47.98
CA ALA A 916 12.29 -13.81 -48.71
C ALA A 916 13.06 -15.05 -49.20
N ASN A 917 13.62 -14.99 -50.42
CA ASN A 917 14.43 -16.07 -50.99
C ASN A 917 15.90 -15.94 -50.57
N ASN A 918 16.50 -17.03 -50.09
CA ASN A 918 17.94 -17.22 -50.09
C ASN A 918 18.38 -17.75 -51.46
N GLU A 919 18.68 -16.84 -52.39
CA GLU A 919 18.96 -17.15 -53.80
C GLU A 919 20.13 -18.15 -54.00
N ASN A 920 21.05 -18.22 -53.03
CA ASN A 920 22.23 -19.07 -53.05
C ASN A 920 21.98 -20.51 -52.58
N ILE A 921 20.78 -20.85 -52.09
CA ILE A 921 20.44 -22.21 -51.66
C ILE A 921 19.24 -22.73 -52.44
N LYS A 922 19.33 -24.01 -52.83
CA LYS A 922 18.27 -24.78 -53.48
C LYS A 922 18.16 -26.17 -52.86
N TYR A 923 17.06 -26.86 -53.11
CA TYR A 923 16.89 -28.26 -52.75
C TYR A 923 16.35 -29.09 -53.91
N ILE A 924 16.74 -30.37 -53.94
CA ILE A 924 16.04 -31.40 -54.69
C ILE A 924 15.17 -32.17 -53.70
N GLN A 925 13.85 -32.01 -53.81
CA GLN A 925 12.90 -32.75 -52.99
C GLN A 925 12.97 -34.24 -53.32
N HIS A 926 13.01 -35.08 -52.28
CA HIS A 926 13.03 -36.54 -52.39
C HIS A 926 14.13 -37.04 -53.35
N PHE A 927 15.36 -36.59 -53.10
CA PHE A 927 16.55 -37.02 -53.80
C PHE A 927 16.67 -38.56 -53.74
N CYS A 928 17.03 -39.13 -54.88
CA CYS A 928 17.00 -40.57 -55.17
C CYS A 928 15.61 -41.24 -55.13
N GLY A 929 14.53 -40.45 -55.15
CA GLY A 929 13.16 -40.95 -55.00
C GLY A 929 12.79 -41.34 -53.58
N ILE A 930 13.69 -41.12 -52.60
CA ILE A 930 13.48 -41.49 -51.20
C ILE A 930 12.64 -40.39 -50.53
N LEU A 931 11.48 -40.77 -49.99
CA LEU A 931 10.55 -39.82 -49.34
C LEU A 931 11.24 -39.12 -48.16
N GLY A 932 11.18 -37.79 -48.14
CA GLY A 932 11.82 -36.94 -47.12
C GLY A 932 13.32 -36.67 -47.30
N ASN A 933 14.02 -37.40 -48.19
CA ASN A 933 15.46 -37.22 -48.43
C ASN A 933 15.75 -35.99 -49.30
N ASN A 934 15.64 -34.77 -48.76
CA ASN A 934 15.78 -33.55 -49.55
C ASN A 934 17.26 -33.10 -49.62
N LEU A 935 17.89 -33.18 -50.79
CA LEU A 935 19.30 -32.79 -50.96
C LEU A 935 19.44 -31.27 -51.04
N LYS A 936 20.15 -30.67 -50.07
CA LYS A 936 20.51 -29.23 -50.06
C LYS A 936 21.67 -28.97 -51.02
N LEU A 937 21.50 -27.96 -51.87
CA LEU A 937 22.48 -27.47 -52.83
C LEU A 937 22.86 -26.02 -52.49
N THR A 938 24.12 -25.66 -52.70
CA THR A 938 24.59 -24.27 -52.72
C THR A 938 24.90 -23.85 -54.15
N TYR A 939 24.28 -22.75 -54.60
CA TYR A 939 24.49 -22.16 -55.91
C TYR A 939 25.48 -21.00 -55.81
N ALA A 940 26.57 -21.08 -56.56
CA ALA A 940 27.61 -20.05 -56.65
C ALA A 940 28.30 -20.13 -58.01
N ASP A 941 28.76 -18.99 -58.54
CA ASP A 941 29.53 -18.90 -59.80
C ASP A 941 28.94 -19.67 -61.01
N GLY A 942 27.61 -19.77 -61.08
CA GLY A 942 26.89 -20.49 -62.14
C GLY A 942 26.79 -22.01 -61.96
N LYS A 943 27.16 -22.54 -60.81
CA LYS A 943 27.21 -23.98 -60.49
C LYS A 943 26.37 -24.32 -59.27
N TYR A 944 25.79 -25.53 -59.26
CA TYR A 944 25.23 -26.13 -58.04
C TYR A 944 26.26 -27.06 -57.39
N THR A 945 26.42 -26.94 -56.07
CA THR A 945 27.34 -27.73 -55.27
C THR A 945 26.59 -28.45 -54.15
N ALA A 946 26.99 -29.67 -53.81
CA ALA A 946 26.51 -30.39 -52.64
C ALA A 946 27.70 -30.80 -51.75
N LYS A 947 27.56 -30.64 -50.43
CA LYS A 947 28.65 -30.92 -49.49
C LYS A 947 29.06 -32.40 -49.51
N ALA A 948 28.08 -33.29 -49.44
CA ALA A 948 28.26 -34.73 -49.57
C ALA A 948 27.04 -35.36 -50.24
N VAL A 949 27.24 -36.42 -51.03
CA VAL A 949 26.16 -37.22 -51.63
C VAL A 949 26.56 -38.69 -51.58
N THR A 950 25.63 -39.55 -51.15
CA THR A 950 25.74 -41.01 -51.31
C THR A 950 24.69 -41.48 -52.29
N LEU A 951 25.06 -42.36 -53.23
CA LEU A 951 24.15 -43.08 -54.13
C LEU A 951 24.38 -44.59 -53.96
N THR A 952 23.32 -45.40 -53.91
CA THR A 952 23.42 -46.86 -53.86
C THR A 952 23.11 -47.47 -55.23
N ASP A 953 23.84 -48.53 -55.62
CA ASP A 953 23.57 -49.27 -56.86
C ASP A 953 22.18 -49.91 -56.80
N GLY A 954 21.26 -49.41 -57.63
CA GLY A 954 19.85 -49.77 -57.60
C GLY A 954 18.88 -48.61 -57.36
N GLU A 955 19.32 -47.52 -56.72
CA GLU A 955 18.47 -46.38 -56.41
C GLU A 955 18.13 -45.55 -57.65
N ALA A 956 16.97 -44.89 -57.64
CA ALA A 956 16.68 -43.87 -58.63
C ALA A 956 17.59 -42.64 -58.41
N TYR A 957 17.73 -41.79 -59.41
CA TYR A 957 18.41 -40.49 -59.32
C TYR A 957 17.68 -39.46 -60.17
N ASN A 958 17.40 -38.31 -59.55
CA ASN A 958 16.40 -37.36 -59.98
C ASN A 958 16.86 -35.90 -59.90
N SER A 959 18.17 -35.63 -59.87
CA SER A 959 18.63 -34.24 -60.02
C SER A 959 18.22 -33.69 -61.39
N PRO A 960 17.54 -32.52 -61.46
CA PRO A 960 17.25 -31.88 -62.73
C PRO A 960 18.42 -31.05 -63.27
N VAL A 961 19.50 -30.90 -62.49
CA VAL A 961 20.69 -30.09 -62.81
C VAL A 961 21.99 -30.89 -62.67
N ASP A 962 23.07 -30.39 -63.27
CA ASP A 962 24.43 -30.85 -62.95
C ASP A 962 24.81 -30.34 -61.54
N ILE A 963 25.42 -31.19 -60.73
CA ILE A 963 25.86 -30.90 -59.34
C ILE A 963 27.34 -31.29 -59.20
N GLU A 964 28.16 -30.43 -58.62
CA GLU A 964 29.50 -30.78 -58.15
C GLU A 964 29.48 -31.20 -56.67
N VAL A 965 30.04 -32.36 -56.35
CA VAL A 965 30.03 -32.95 -55.00
C VAL A 965 31.45 -33.10 -54.48
N ALA A 966 31.74 -32.52 -53.30
CA ALA A 966 33.07 -32.60 -52.69
C ALA A 966 33.36 -34.00 -52.10
N ASP A 967 32.44 -34.52 -51.28
CA ASP A 967 32.49 -35.89 -50.70
C ASP A 967 31.41 -36.77 -51.37
N PHE A 968 31.79 -37.53 -52.40
CA PHE A 968 30.87 -38.38 -53.14
C PHE A 968 31.11 -39.87 -52.86
N LYS A 969 30.03 -40.59 -52.56
CA LYS A 969 30.08 -42.03 -52.25
C LYS A 969 29.12 -42.80 -53.13
N TYR A 970 29.60 -43.89 -53.74
CA TYR A 970 28.77 -44.82 -54.48
C TYR A 970 28.87 -46.22 -53.85
N ILE A 971 27.77 -46.68 -53.25
CA ILE A 971 27.71 -47.97 -52.55
C ILE A 971 27.24 -49.04 -53.53
N ARG A 972 28.00 -50.12 -53.66
CA ARG A 972 27.67 -51.23 -54.58
C ARG A 972 28.19 -52.56 -54.09
N THR A 973 27.40 -53.62 -54.25
CA THR A 973 27.87 -55.01 -54.10
C THR A 973 28.60 -55.47 -55.35
N PHE A 974 29.78 -56.08 -55.17
CA PHE A 974 30.59 -56.65 -56.22
C PHE A 974 30.79 -58.16 -56.06
N ASP A 975 30.83 -58.86 -57.18
CA ASP A 975 31.46 -60.17 -57.30
C ASP A 975 32.95 -60.01 -57.68
N ALA A 976 33.84 -60.77 -57.05
CA ALA A 976 35.27 -60.76 -57.30
C ALA A 976 35.63 -61.24 -58.72
N TYR A 977 36.55 -60.55 -59.37
CA TYR A 977 37.11 -60.83 -60.69
C TYR A 977 36.06 -60.91 -61.83
N LYS A 978 34.81 -60.48 -61.59
CA LYS A 978 33.76 -60.40 -62.62
C LYS A 978 33.63 -58.97 -63.13
N TRP A 979 33.58 -58.83 -64.46
CA TRP A 979 33.14 -57.59 -65.11
C TRP A 979 31.62 -57.47 -65.03
N GLN A 980 31.15 -56.39 -64.43
CA GLN A 980 29.73 -56.09 -64.24
C GLN A 980 29.38 -54.79 -64.97
N SER A 981 28.14 -54.63 -65.40
CA SER A 981 27.69 -53.39 -66.03
C SER A 981 27.50 -52.26 -65.02
N LEU A 982 27.68 -51.02 -65.47
CA LEU A 982 27.59 -49.82 -64.66
C LEU A 982 27.03 -48.67 -65.50
N TYR A 983 25.92 -48.09 -65.07
CA TYR A 983 25.34 -46.90 -65.68
C TYR A 983 25.00 -45.91 -64.57
N VAL A 984 25.69 -44.78 -64.55
CA VAL A 984 25.68 -43.83 -63.42
C VAL A 984 25.63 -42.39 -63.91
N PRO A 985 25.01 -41.48 -63.13
CA PRO A 985 24.89 -40.07 -63.48
C PRO A 985 26.17 -39.26 -63.29
N PHE A 986 27.24 -39.82 -62.72
CA PHE A 986 28.52 -39.15 -62.52
C PHE A 986 29.60 -39.57 -63.51
N ARG A 987 30.56 -38.68 -63.75
CA ARG A 987 31.84 -39.05 -64.38
C ARG A 987 32.73 -39.75 -63.36
N MET A 988 33.48 -40.75 -63.81
CA MET A 988 34.39 -41.50 -62.95
C MET A 988 35.83 -41.26 -63.40
N SER A 989 36.68 -40.72 -62.51
CA SER A 989 38.13 -40.68 -62.75
C SER A 989 38.72 -42.09 -62.62
N LEU A 990 39.50 -42.52 -63.62
CA LEU A 990 40.18 -43.81 -63.55
C LEU A 990 41.19 -43.88 -62.40
N GLU A 991 41.82 -42.76 -62.05
CA GLU A 991 42.81 -42.67 -60.97
C GLU A 991 42.15 -42.90 -59.61
N GLN A 992 41.00 -42.25 -59.36
CA GLN A 992 40.22 -42.44 -58.13
C GLN A 992 39.64 -43.87 -58.05
N LEU A 993 39.12 -44.42 -59.14
CA LEU A 993 38.60 -45.80 -59.14
C LEU A 993 39.70 -46.86 -59.00
N THR A 994 40.86 -46.67 -59.63
CA THR A 994 42.00 -47.58 -59.44
C THR A 994 42.48 -47.54 -57.97
N SER A 995 42.43 -46.37 -57.33
CA SER A 995 42.72 -46.21 -55.90
C SER A 995 41.69 -46.90 -54.99
N ASN A 996 40.43 -47.01 -55.42
CA ASN A 996 39.38 -47.83 -54.78
C ASN A 996 39.51 -49.35 -55.11
N GLY A 997 40.53 -49.77 -55.87
CA GLY A 997 40.76 -51.16 -56.27
C GLY A 997 39.83 -51.64 -57.40
N LEU A 998 39.45 -50.74 -58.31
CA LEU A 998 38.46 -51.00 -59.36
C LEU A 998 39.03 -50.74 -60.76
N ASN A 999 38.77 -51.66 -61.67
CA ASN A 999 39.16 -51.60 -63.08
C ASN A 999 37.94 -51.20 -63.94
N VAL A 1000 38.12 -50.31 -64.93
CA VAL A 1000 37.03 -49.83 -65.81
C VAL A 1000 37.22 -50.16 -67.29
N ALA A 1001 36.17 -50.76 -67.83
CA ALA A 1001 35.77 -51.06 -69.19
C ALA A 1001 34.88 -50.02 -69.91
N THR A 1002 35.25 -49.32 -70.99
CA THR A 1002 34.23 -48.61 -71.80
C THR A 1002 33.87 -49.38 -73.07
N PRO A 1003 32.58 -49.54 -73.42
CA PRO A 1003 32.15 -50.07 -74.71
C PRO A 1003 32.67 -49.22 -75.88
N VAL A 1004 33.08 -49.87 -76.97
CA VAL A 1004 33.70 -49.21 -78.15
C VAL A 1004 32.91 -49.49 -79.42
N ASP A 1005 32.71 -50.78 -79.72
CA ASP A 1005 31.97 -51.26 -80.88
C ASP A 1005 31.40 -52.66 -80.61
N ILE A 1006 30.22 -52.92 -81.15
CA ILE A 1006 29.24 -53.82 -80.54
C ILE A 1006 28.41 -54.36 -81.77
N GLU A 1007 28.57 -55.63 -82.20
CA GLU A 1007 28.30 -56.23 -83.55
C GLU A 1007 27.26 -57.40 -83.55
N VAL A 1008 26.37 -57.59 -84.55
CA VAL A 1008 25.43 -58.75 -84.55
C VAL A 1008 26.10 -60.03 -85.05
N VAL A 1009 25.93 -61.16 -84.35
CA VAL A 1009 26.51 -62.46 -84.75
C VAL A 1009 25.47 -63.40 -85.36
N ASN A 1010 24.25 -63.46 -84.81
CA ASN A 1010 23.06 -64.11 -85.38
C ASN A 1010 21.79 -63.64 -84.62
N GLU A 1011 20.64 -64.25 -84.90
CA GLU A 1011 19.32 -63.94 -84.31
C GLU A 1011 19.26 -64.07 -82.76
N THR A 1012 20.22 -64.76 -82.14
CA THR A 1012 20.27 -65.04 -80.69
C THR A 1012 21.59 -64.68 -80.01
N ILE A 1013 22.64 -64.34 -80.78
CA ILE A 1013 23.99 -64.05 -80.30
C ILE A 1013 24.53 -62.83 -81.03
N THR A 1014 25.30 -62.02 -80.34
CA THR A 1014 25.61 -60.63 -80.72
C THR A 1014 27.01 -60.33 -80.06
N ARG A 1015 27.80 -59.25 -80.29
CA ARG A 1015 29.27 -59.15 -79.99
C ARG A 1015 29.86 -57.80 -79.50
N LEU A 1016 30.17 -57.68 -78.20
CA LEU A 1016 30.70 -56.48 -77.54
C LEU A 1016 32.23 -56.46 -77.46
N ASN A 1017 32.81 -55.41 -78.03
CA ASN A 1017 34.19 -54.99 -77.83
C ASN A 1017 34.24 -53.83 -76.81
N VAL A 1018 34.86 -54.09 -75.65
CA VAL A 1018 35.20 -53.07 -74.65
C VAL A 1018 36.68 -52.73 -74.69
N GLN A 1019 37.02 -51.48 -74.38
CA GLN A 1019 38.38 -51.01 -74.17
C GLN A 1019 38.58 -50.69 -72.69
N LYS A 1020 39.50 -51.40 -72.03
CA LYS A 1020 39.95 -51.04 -70.67
C LYS A 1020 40.55 -49.64 -70.72
N LEU A 1021 40.03 -48.73 -69.90
CA LEU A 1021 40.58 -47.39 -69.76
C LEU A 1021 42.01 -47.49 -69.18
N LYS A 1022 42.93 -46.69 -69.73
CA LYS A 1022 44.33 -46.58 -69.27
C LYS A 1022 44.67 -45.22 -68.65
N SER A 1023 43.87 -44.19 -68.93
CA SER A 1023 44.01 -42.82 -68.42
C SER A 1023 42.71 -42.04 -68.67
N GLY A 1024 42.44 -40.99 -67.89
CA GLY A 1024 41.28 -40.10 -68.08
C GLY A 1024 40.02 -40.55 -67.32
N SER A 1025 38.85 -40.09 -67.77
CA SER A 1025 37.57 -40.31 -67.09
C SER A 1025 36.52 -40.96 -67.97
N SER A 1026 35.56 -41.67 -67.36
CA SER A 1026 34.31 -42.06 -68.03
C SER A 1026 33.44 -40.83 -68.37
N LYS A 1027 32.40 -41.05 -69.18
CA LYS A 1027 31.29 -40.10 -69.35
C LYS A 1027 30.16 -40.46 -68.38
N ALA A 1028 29.57 -39.45 -67.76
CA ALA A 1028 28.30 -39.57 -67.05
C ALA A 1028 27.18 -40.02 -68.02
N ASN A 1029 26.20 -40.75 -67.52
CA ASN A 1029 25.08 -41.28 -68.30
C ASN A 1029 25.55 -42.05 -69.55
N TYR A 1030 26.62 -42.84 -69.40
CA TYR A 1030 27.18 -43.67 -70.46
C TYR A 1030 27.49 -45.08 -69.93
N PRO A 1031 27.02 -46.17 -70.59
CA PRO A 1031 27.28 -47.52 -70.12
C PRO A 1031 28.78 -47.81 -70.02
N SER A 1032 29.19 -48.40 -68.91
CA SER A 1032 30.55 -48.87 -68.64
C SER A 1032 30.49 -50.30 -68.11
N LEU A 1033 31.61 -51.02 -68.14
CA LEU A 1033 31.85 -52.20 -67.32
C LEU A 1033 32.84 -51.84 -66.20
N ILE A 1034 32.67 -52.45 -65.03
CA ILE A 1034 33.56 -52.30 -63.88
C ILE A 1034 33.90 -53.68 -63.31
N MET A 1035 35.12 -53.86 -62.80
CA MET A 1035 35.56 -55.09 -62.16
C MET A 1035 36.29 -54.79 -60.85
N CYS A 1036 35.90 -55.48 -59.79
CA CYS A 1036 36.56 -55.51 -58.49
C CYS A 1036 37.32 -56.83 -58.33
N GLU A 1037 38.43 -56.82 -57.59
CA GLU A 1037 39.20 -58.05 -57.28
C GLU A 1037 38.76 -58.72 -55.97
N SER A 1038 37.71 -58.22 -55.32
CA SER A 1038 37.16 -58.74 -54.06
C SER A 1038 35.63 -58.73 -54.05
N ASP A 1039 35.02 -59.74 -53.44
CA ASP A 1039 33.57 -59.85 -53.26
C ASP A 1039 33.04 -58.88 -52.19
N GLY A 1040 31.72 -58.65 -52.21
CA GLY A 1040 30.96 -57.97 -51.16
C GLY A 1040 30.60 -56.53 -51.48
N GLU A 1041 29.92 -55.88 -50.53
CA GLU A 1041 29.59 -54.46 -50.62
C GLU A 1041 30.84 -53.59 -50.45
N LYS A 1042 31.00 -52.61 -51.35
CA LYS A 1042 31.99 -51.55 -51.26
C LYS A 1042 31.31 -50.19 -51.36
N THR A 1043 31.65 -49.32 -50.42
CA THR A 1043 31.52 -47.87 -50.62
C THR A 1043 32.72 -47.40 -51.45
N ILE A 1044 32.44 -46.77 -52.59
CA ILE A 1044 33.45 -46.18 -53.47
C ILE A 1044 33.49 -44.70 -53.17
N GLU A 1045 34.59 -44.24 -52.58
CA GLU A 1045 34.78 -42.84 -52.20
C GLU A 1045 35.52 -42.09 -53.29
N LEU A 1046 34.92 -41.00 -53.76
CA LEU A 1046 35.38 -40.15 -54.86
C LEU A 1046 35.31 -38.69 -54.45
N ALA A 1047 36.26 -37.88 -54.94
CA ALA A 1047 36.35 -36.45 -54.64
C ALA A 1047 36.08 -35.61 -55.90
N ASP A 1048 35.49 -34.43 -55.70
CA ASP A 1048 35.20 -33.43 -56.74
C ASP A 1048 34.40 -34.00 -57.94
N VAL A 1049 33.34 -34.74 -57.62
CA VAL A 1049 32.54 -35.47 -58.61
C VAL A 1049 31.44 -34.59 -59.20
N THR A 1050 31.47 -34.41 -60.53
CA THR A 1050 30.30 -33.87 -61.26
C THR A 1050 29.28 -34.97 -61.53
N LEU A 1051 28.13 -34.88 -60.86
CA LEU A 1051 26.87 -35.53 -61.21
C LEU A 1051 26.19 -34.73 -62.33
N SER A 1052 25.67 -35.39 -63.36
CA SER A 1052 24.94 -34.75 -64.47
C SER A 1052 23.42 -34.86 -64.33
N ALA A 1053 22.70 -33.91 -64.93
CA ALA A 1053 21.25 -33.81 -64.91
C ALA A 1053 20.53 -35.06 -65.45
N SER A 1054 19.41 -35.40 -64.81
CA SER A 1054 18.51 -36.51 -65.13
C SER A 1054 17.53 -36.09 -66.24
N LYS A 1055 17.92 -36.31 -67.51
CA LYS A 1055 17.16 -35.87 -68.69
C LYS A 1055 15.75 -36.46 -68.81
N GLU A 1056 15.49 -37.60 -68.17
CA GLU A 1056 14.20 -38.31 -68.20
C GLU A 1056 13.44 -38.20 -66.86
N LYS A 1057 13.77 -37.17 -66.05
CA LYS A 1057 13.35 -36.95 -64.64
C LYS A 1057 13.92 -37.97 -63.65
N PHE A 1058 14.00 -39.24 -64.02
CA PHE A 1058 14.59 -40.30 -63.22
C PHE A 1058 15.54 -41.14 -64.09
N ILE A 1059 16.72 -41.42 -63.54
CA ILE A 1059 17.72 -42.36 -64.07
C ILE A 1059 18.03 -43.32 -62.93
N ASP A 1060 17.93 -44.63 -63.12
CA ASP A 1060 18.39 -45.56 -62.08
C ASP A 1060 19.92 -45.60 -62.07
N CYS A 1061 20.53 -45.48 -60.89
CA CYS A 1061 21.96 -45.70 -60.65
C CYS A 1061 22.28 -47.19 -60.63
N MET A 1062 21.90 -47.90 -61.68
CA MET A 1062 21.89 -49.36 -61.75
C MET A 1062 23.04 -49.92 -62.59
N SER A 1063 23.62 -51.03 -62.12
CA SER A 1063 24.07 -52.10 -63.02
C SER A 1063 23.00 -52.37 -64.08
N MET A 1064 23.31 -52.25 -65.39
CA MET A 1064 22.32 -52.25 -66.48
C MET A 1064 21.56 -53.57 -66.66
N THR A 1065 20.59 -53.85 -65.79
CA THR A 1065 19.90 -55.15 -65.65
C THR A 1065 18.42 -55.10 -65.99
N ARG A 1066 17.80 -53.90 -66.07
CA ARG A 1066 16.34 -53.76 -66.34
C ARG A 1066 15.87 -54.34 -67.68
N LYS A 1067 16.75 -54.56 -68.67
CA LYS A 1067 16.40 -55.12 -69.99
C LYS A 1067 17.32 -56.24 -70.52
N TYR A 1068 18.46 -56.49 -69.87
CA TYR A 1068 19.49 -57.41 -70.38
C TYR A 1068 20.01 -58.35 -69.28
N VAL A 1069 20.14 -59.64 -69.63
CA VAL A 1069 20.81 -60.67 -68.81
C VAL A 1069 22.21 -60.92 -69.36
N PHE A 1070 23.23 -60.99 -68.50
CA PHE A 1070 24.63 -61.22 -68.90
C PHE A 1070 25.14 -62.57 -68.37
N ASN A 1071 25.43 -63.51 -69.27
CA ASN A 1071 25.97 -64.84 -68.93
C ASN A 1071 27.28 -65.08 -69.71
N GLY A 1072 28.39 -65.42 -69.06
CA GLY A 1072 29.69 -65.50 -69.74
C GLY A 1072 30.70 -66.49 -69.16
N VAL A 1073 31.70 -66.81 -69.98
CA VAL A 1073 32.74 -67.83 -69.81
C VAL A 1073 34.00 -67.24 -70.48
N TYR A 1074 35.19 -67.28 -69.86
CA TYR A 1074 36.43 -66.71 -70.47
C TYR A 1074 37.05 -67.70 -71.47
N GLN A 1075 37.59 -67.23 -72.61
CA GLN A 1075 37.54 -68.04 -73.83
C GLN A 1075 38.63 -67.75 -74.91
N ALA A 1076 39.92 -68.02 -74.66
CA ALA A 1076 41.07 -67.61 -75.53
C ALA A 1076 41.52 -68.57 -76.67
N ASN A 1077 42.19 -68.01 -77.71
CA ASN A 1077 42.62 -68.73 -78.94
C ASN A 1077 44.12 -68.52 -79.28
N LYS A 1078 44.73 -69.43 -80.06
CA LYS A 1078 46.20 -69.65 -80.17
C LYS A 1078 46.95 -68.94 -81.30
N ASN A 1079 46.29 -68.13 -82.13
CA ASN A 1079 46.91 -67.59 -83.36
C ASN A 1079 47.53 -66.18 -83.18
N LEU A 1080 48.73 -66.13 -82.59
CA LEU A 1080 49.64 -64.96 -82.58
C LEU A 1080 50.80 -65.18 -83.57
N ALA A 1081 51.23 -64.14 -84.31
CA ALA A 1081 52.51 -64.02 -85.05
C ALA A 1081 52.71 -62.58 -85.58
N SER A 1082 53.94 -62.03 -85.52
CA SER A 1082 54.12 -60.57 -85.33
C SER A 1082 55.56 -59.99 -85.64
N ASN A 1083 56.16 -59.09 -84.79
CA ASN A 1083 57.61 -58.81 -84.45
C ASN A 1083 57.71 -57.88 -83.16
N SER A 1084 58.64 -58.00 -82.17
CA SER A 1084 58.56 -57.30 -80.82
C SER A 1084 59.40 -55.99 -80.65
N GLU A 1085 60.00 -55.54 -79.53
CA GLU A 1085 60.78 -56.12 -78.40
C GLU A 1085 60.52 -55.41 -77.03
N ASP A 1086 60.60 -56.15 -75.90
CA ASP A 1086 60.96 -55.78 -74.48
C ASP A 1086 60.46 -56.85 -73.46
N ALA A 1087 59.94 -57.98 -73.94
CA ALA A 1087 59.20 -58.97 -73.17
C ALA A 1087 60.11 -59.99 -72.48
N ILE A 1088 60.51 -59.63 -71.26
CA ILE A 1088 61.14 -60.49 -70.24
C ILE A 1088 60.13 -61.58 -69.75
N ASN A 1089 59.76 -62.52 -70.64
CA ASN A 1089 58.67 -63.48 -70.42
C ASN A 1089 59.09 -64.65 -69.53
N TYR A 1090 58.47 -64.81 -68.36
CA TYR A 1090 58.65 -66.00 -67.55
C TYR A 1090 57.63 -67.10 -67.92
N ILE A 1091 58.10 -68.21 -68.52
CA ILE A 1091 57.31 -69.42 -68.76
C ILE A 1091 57.22 -70.29 -67.51
N ILE A 1092 56.08 -70.95 -67.28
CA ILE A 1092 55.92 -71.86 -66.14
C ILE A 1092 56.45 -73.25 -66.47
N LYS A 1093 57.37 -73.75 -65.65
CA LYS A 1093 57.89 -75.12 -65.71
C LYS A 1093 57.98 -75.69 -64.29
N ASP A 1094 57.56 -76.95 -64.11
CA ASP A 1094 57.62 -77.68 -62.84
C ASP A 1094 57.00 -76.92 -61.65
N GLY A 1095 55.99 -76.07 -61.93
CA GLY A 1095 55.26 -75.24 -60.95
C GLY A 1095 55.84 -73.84 -60.70
N GLY A 1096 56.94 -73.44 -61.35
CA GLY A 1096 57.58 -72.12 -61.16
C GLY A 1096 57.88 -71.38 -62.47
N LEU A 1097 58.00 -70.04 -62.39
CA LEU A 1097 58.24 -69.12 -63.51
C LEU A 1097 59.74 -69.01 -63.89
N VAL A 1098 60.11 -69.10 -65.19
CA VAL A 1098 61.51 -68.99 -65.70
C VAL A 1098 61.58 -68.29 -67.08
N LEU A 1099 62.58 -67.41 -67.30
CA LEU A 1099 62.59 -66.27 -68.25
C LEU A 1099 63.11 -66.54 -69.70
N ARG A 1100 62.46 -66.04 -70.77
CA ARG A 1100 63.05 -65.84 -72.12
C ARG A 1100 62.36 -64.81 -73.06
N THR A 1101 62.91 -64.64 -74.27
CA THR A 1101 63.18 -63.34 -74.94
C THR A 1101 62.53 -63.14 -76.33
N ASP A 1102 62.70 -61.94 -76.85
CA ASP A 1102 61.98 -61.27 -77.95
C ASP A 1102 62.24 -61.73 -79.39
N ASP A 1103 61.15 -61.96 -80.13
CA ASP A 1103 60.82 -61.35 -81.44
C ASP A 1103 59.36 -61.74 -81.84
N ASP A 1104 58.29 -61.10 -81.29
CA ASP A 1104 56.89 -61.02 -81.85
C ASP A 1104 55.81 -60.18 -81.05
N VAL A 1105 55.29 -59.08 -81.64
CA VAL A 1105 54.20 -58.11 -81.24
C VAL A 1105 52.88 -58.68 -80.65
N PRO A 1106 52.11 -57.88 -79.85
CA PRO A 1106 50.74 -58.22 -79.42
C PRO A 1106 49.63 -57.82 -80.42
N ALA A 1107 48.75 -58.76 -80.74
CA ALA A 1107 47.52 -58.55 -81.53
C ALA A 1107 46.32 -58.05 -80.67
N PRO A 1108 45.23 -57.52 -81.26
CA PRO A 1108 44.02 -57.07 -80.53
C PRO A 1108 43.27 -58.20 -79.79
N GLN A 1109 42.43 -57.82 -78.83
CA GLN A 1109 41.72 -58.72 -77.90
C GLN A 1109 40.19 -58.54 -77.97
N SER A 1110 39.43 -59.62 -77.73
CA SER A 1110 37.95 -59.63 -77.68
C SER A 1110 37.46 -60.35 -76.41
N TRP A 1111 36.23 -60.08 -75.95
CA TRP A 1111 35.75 -60.43 -74.59
C TRP A 1111 34.38 -61.14 -74.58
N TYR A 1112 34.05 -61.87 -73.50
CA TYR A 1112 33.35 -63.16 -73.64
C TYR A 1112 32.09 -63.41 -72.75
N MET A 1113 30.90 -62.97 -73.18
CA MET A 1113 29.60 -63.28 -72.54
C MET A 1113 28.43 -63.50 -73.55
N ASN A 1114 27.17 -63.31 -73.14
CA ASN A 1114 25.94 -63.48 -73.94
C ASN A 1114 24.85 -62.52 -73.43
N VAL A 1115 23.91 -62.10 -74.30
CA VAL A 1115 22.77 -61.24 -73.93
C VAL A 1115 21.43 -61.82 -74.36
N THR A 1116 20.46 -61.81 -73.44
CA THR A 1116 19.05 -62.06 -73.74
C THR A 1116 18.22 -60.80 -73.48
N ILE A 1117 17.38 -60.43 -74.45
CA ILE A 1117 16.47 -59.28 -74.40
C ILE A 1117 15.17 -59.73 -73.71
N ARG A 1118 14.65 -58.95 -72.76
CA ARG A 1118 13.28 -59.15 -72.23
C ARG A 1118 12.23 -58.52 -73.14
N GLU A 1119 11.08 -59.19 -73.28
CA GLU A 1119 9.93 -58.63 -74.00
C GLU A 1119 9.42 -57.31 -73.37
N ASN A 1120 8.72 -56.54 -74.19
CA ASN A 1120 8.49 -55.12 -73.98
C ASN A 1120 7.18 -54.84 -73.19
N PRO A 1121 7.24 -54.21 -71.99
CA PRO A 1121 6.04 -53.78 -71.26
C PRO A 1121 5.37 -52.51 -71.81
N PHE A 1122 5.95 -51.83 -72.81
CA PHE A 1122 5.44 -50.57 -73.38
C PHE A 1122 5.19 -50.69 -74.89
N GLY A 1123 3.96 -51.06 -75.27
CA GLY A 1123 3.58 -51.24 -76.67
C GLY A 1123 3.45 -49.93 -77.46
N GLY A 1124 4.23 -49.79 -78.54
CA GLY A 1124 4.19 -48.68 -79.50
C GLY A 1124 5.21 -47.56 -79.20
N ALA A 1125 5.80 -46.91 -80.21
CA ALA A 1125 5.63 -47.08 -81.66
C ALA A 1125 6.90 -46.67 -82.43
N ASP A 1126 6.98 -47.10 -83.69
CA ASP A 1126 7.94 -46.65 -84.71
C ASP A 1126 7.73 -45.14 -85.04
N GLU A 1127 8.66 -44.39 -85.63
CA GLU A 1127 9.87 -44.75 -86.40
C GLU A 1127 11.02 -43.72 -86.14
N PRO A 1128 12.15 -43.72 -86.87
CA PRO A 1128 13.48 -43.97 -86.33
C PRO A 1128 14.22 -42.74 -85.74
N LEU A 1129 15.09 -43.00 -84.75
CA LEU A 1129 16.03 -42.04 -84.18
C LEU A 1129 17.19 -41.71 -85.14
N SER A 1130 17.65 -40.45 -85.12
CA SER A 1130 18.69 -39.96 -86.03
C SER A 1130 20.13 -40.30 -85.60
N SER A 1131 20.81 -41.07 -86.44
CA SER A 1131 22.27 -41.18 -86.69
C SER A 1131 23.27 -41.47 -85.57
N ASP A 1132 23.19 -40.85 -84.40
CA ASP A 1132 24.36 -40.74 -83.49
C ASP A 1132 24.26 -41.57 -82.19
N ALA A 1133 23.07 -42.08 -81.86
CA ALA A 1133 22.88 -43.09 -80.82
C ALA A 1133 23.09 -44.51 -81.42
N LYS A 1134 24.36 -44.88 -81.65
CA LYS A 1134 24.76 -46.13 -82.33
C LYS A 1134 24.05 -47.36 -81.77
N THR A 1135 23.40 -48.12 -82.64
CA THR A 1135 22.99 -49.51 -82.35
C THR A 1135 24.22 -50.37 -82.11
N MET A 1136 24.15 -51.19 -81.05
CA MET A 1136 25.35 -51.76 -80.43
C MET A 1136 25.10 -53.16 -79.73
N PRO A 1137 25.25 -54.30 -80.46
CA PRO A 1137 25.13 -55.74 -80.00
C PRO A 1137 26.32 -56.59 -79.33
N ILE A 1138 26.10 -57.58 -78.42
CA ILE A 1138 26.99 -58.11 -77.28
C ILE A 1138 27.08 -59.70 -77.04
N TYR A 1139 28.13 -60.61 -76.88
CA TYR A 1139 29.63 -60.81 -76.92
C TYR A 1139 30.21 -62.06 -77.76
N VAL A 1140 30.89 -63.08 -77.16
CA VAL A 1140 31.86 -64.12 -77.71
C VAL A 1140 32.02 -65.27 -76.65
N ILE A 1141 32.46 -66.56 -76.75
CA ILE A 1141 32.95 -67.62 -77.71
C ILE A 1141 34.42 -68.15 -77.53
N GLY A 1142 34.64 -69.40 -77.03
CA GLY A 1142 35.96 -70.12 -76.84
C GLY A 1142 36.05 -71.12 -75.64
N GLU A 1143 37.17 -71.20 -74.88
CA GLU A 1143 37.41 -72.16 -73.73
C GLU A 1143 37.83 -71.55 -72.34
N GLY A 1144 37.13 -71.88 -71.20
CA GLY A 1144 37.54 -71.56 -69.79
C GLY A 1144 36.40 -71.42 -68.71
N TYR A 1145 36.25 -72.40 -67.80
CA TYR A 1145 35.01 -72.77 -67.05
C TYR A 1145 34.39 -71.83 -65.96
N ALA A 1146 33.08 -72.02 -65.71
CA ALA A 1146 32.27 -71.42 -64.63
C ALA A 1146 31.19 -72.40 -64.08
N THR A 1147 30.67 -72.18 -62.87
CA THR A 1147 29.63 -73.04 -62.22
C THR A 1147 28.61 -72.26 -61.36
N GLY A 1148 27.36 -72.13 -61.85
CA GLY A 1148 26.12 -72.07 -61.05
C GLY A 1148 25.78 -70.84 -60.16
N ILE A 1149 24.58 -70.28 -60.36
CA ILE A 1149 23.76 -69.58 -59.34
C ILE A 1149 22.30 -70.05 -59.54
N GLU A 1150 21.54 -70.27 -58.46
CA GLU A 1150 20.44 -71.27 -58.47
C GLU A 1150 19.00 -70.73 -58.43
N ASN A 1151 18.72 -69.45 -58.13
CA ASN A 1151 17.34 -68.93 -58.10
C ASN A 1151 17.21 -67.40 -58.19
N VAL A 1152 16.04 -66.92 -58.62
CA VAL A 1152 15.58 -65.51 -58.50
C VAL A 1152 14.08 -65.52 -58.17
N ASN A 1153 13.68 -64.83 -57.11
CA ASN A 1153 12.28 -64.79 -56.64
C ASN A 1153 11.42 -63.79 -57.44
N THR A 1154 10.11 -64.06 -57.51
CA THR A 1154 9.08 -63.14 -58.00
C THR A 1154 8.26 -62.55 -56.85
N ALA A 1155 7.93 -61.26 -56.89
CA ALA A 1155 7.04 -60.60 -55.94
C ALA A 1155 5.87 -59.90 -56.67
N GLU A 1156 4.70 -60.54 -56.52
CA GLU A 1156 3.28 -60.15 -56.64
C GLU A 1156 2.76 -58.93 -57.44
N GLU A 1157 1.46 -58.99 -57.75
CA GLU A 1157 0.70 -58.07 -58.61
C GLU A 1157 0.06 -56.90 -57.85
N HIS A 1158 -0.17 -55.79 -58.55
CA HIS A 1158 -1.25 -54.84 -58.19
C HIS A 1158 -2.07 -54.43 -59.42
N ILE A 1159 -3.37 -54.75 -59.38
CA ILE A 1159 -4.34 -54.43 -60.43
C ILE A 1159 -5.19 -53.23 -59.99
N LEU A 1160 -5.35 -52.23 -60.87
CA LEU A 1160 -6.14 -51.01 -60.61
C LEU A 1160 -7.55 -51.09 -61.19
N HIS A 1161 -8.56 -50.86 -60.35
CA HIS A 1161 -9.98 -50.85 -60.73
C HIS A 1161 -10.48 -49.48 -61.23
N GLY A 1162 -11.44 -49.51 -62.16
CA GLY A 1162 -12.09 -48.35 -62.78
C GLY A 1162 -12.11 -48.37 -64.31
N ILE A 1163 -12.81 -47.38 -64.88
CA ILE A 1163 -12.86 -47.09 -66.32
C ILE A 1163 -11.85 -46.01 -66.66
N TYR A 1164 -11.05 -46.20 -67.71
CA TYR A 1164 -10.02 -45.29 -68.18
C TYR A 1164 -10.03 -45.21 -69.71
N ASP A 1165 -9.74 -44.04 -70.29
CA ASP A 1165 -9.45 -43.95 -71.72
C ASP A 1165 -8.05 -44.54 -72.06
N LEU A 1166 -7.74 -44.69 -73.35
CA LEU A 1166 -6.42 -45.14 -73.81
C LEU A 1166 -5.27 -44.16 -73.51
N GLN A 1167 -5.56 -43.03 -72.85
CA GLN A 1167 -4.59 -42.02 -72.39
C GLN A 1167 -4.44 -42.04 -70.85
N GLY A 1168 -5.06 -43.02 -70.18
CA GLY A 1168 -4.94 -43.25 -68.74
C GLY A 1168 -5.83 -42.36 -67.87
N ARG A 1169 -6.73 -41.54 -68.45
CA ARG A 1169 -7.61 -40.67 -67.67
C ARG A 1169 -8.84 -41.44 -67.19
N LYS A 1170 -9.12 -41.38 -65.88
CA LYS A 1170 -10.27 -42.07 -65.28
C LYS A 1170 -11.58 -41.43 -65.73
N LEU A 1171 -12.48 -42.23 -66.30
CA LEU A 1171 -13.79 -41.79 -66.77
C LEU A 1171 -14.87 -42.12 -65.72
N SER A 1172 -15.83 -41.22 -65.55
CA SER A 1172 -16.96 -41.39 -64.62
C SER A 1172 -18.03 -42.36 -65.15
N GLN A 1173 -18.08 -42.61 -66.46
CA GLN A 1173 -18.99 -43.53 -67.12
C GLN A 1173 -18.34 -44.09 -68.40
N GLU A 1174 -18.90 -45.17 -68.96
CA GLU A 1174 -18.41 -45.75 -70.21
C GLU A 1174 -18.67 -44.82 -71.41
N PRO A 1175 -17.72 -44.65 -72.35
CA PRO A 1175 -17.96 -43.99 -73.62
C PRO A 1175 -19.12 -44.61 -74.41
N GLU A 1176 -19.82 -43.79 -75.20
CA GLU A 1176 -20.88 -44.25 -76.12
C GLU A 1176 -20.32 -44.80 -77.45
N SER A 1177 -19.07 -44.48 -77.78
CA SER A 1177 -18.31 -45.11 -78.86
C SER A 1177 -16.80 -45.05 -78.61
N GLY A 1178 -16.04 -45.93 -79.25
CA GLY A 1178 -14.58 -45.99 -79.20
C GLY A 1178 -14.01 -47.08 -78.28
N ILE A 1179 -12.70 -46.99 -78.04
CA ILE A 1179 -11.92 -47.97 -77.28
C ILE A 1179 -11.55 -47.39 -75.92
N TYR A 1180 -11.76 -48.16 -74.85
CA TYR A 1180 -11.41 -47.80 -73.49
C TYR A 1180 -11.00 -49.04 -72.69
N ILE A 1181 -10.44 -48.84 -71.49
CA ILE A 1181 -10.09 -49.91 -70.56
C ILE A 1181 -11.02 -49.83 -69.35
N LYS A 1182 -11.53 -50.97 -68.90
CA LYS A 1182 -12.33 -51.09 -67.68
C LYS A 1182 -11.83 -52.29 -66.89
N ASP A 1183 -11.43 -52.05 -65.64
CA ASP A 1183 -10.99 -53.09 -64.70
C ASP A 1183 -9.90 -54.01 -65.30
N GLY A 1184 -8.88 -53.39 -65.88
CA GLY A 1184 -7.73 -54.05 -66.53
C GLY A 1184 -8.01 -54.65 -67.92
N LYS A 1185 -9.25 -54.61 -68.43
CA LYS A 1185 -9.62 -55.20 -69.73
C LYS A 1185 -10.04 -54.15 -70.75
N LYS A 1186 -9.61 -54.34 -72.00
CA LYS A 1186 -9.94 -53.47 -73.14
C LYS A 1186 -11.34 -53.78 -73.67
N TYR A 1187 -12.17 -52.75 -73.80
CA TYR A 1187 -13.51 -52.79 -74.39
C TYR A 1187 -13.56 -51.90 -75.64
N VAL A 1188 -14.51 -52.21 -76.52
CA VAL A 1188 -14.80 -51.45 -77.75
C VAL A 1188 -16.32 -51.30 -77.85
N LYS A 1189 -16.78 -50.08 -78.16
CA LYS A 1189 -18.18 -49.74 -78.44
C LYS A 1189 -18.29 -49.05 -79.80
#